data_AF-A0A7S1BRT0-F1
#
_entry.id   AF-A0A7S1BRT0-F1
#
_cell.length_a   1.000
_cell.length_b   1.000
_cell.length_c   1.000
_cell.angle_alpha   90.00
_cell.angle_beta   90.00
_cell.angle_gamma   90.00
#
_symmetry.space_group_name_H-M   'P 1'
#
loop_
_entity.id
_entity.type
_entity.pdbx_description
1 polymer ?
#
loop_
_entity_poly.entity_id
_entity_poly.type
_entity_poly.pdbx_seq_one_letter_code
_entity_poly.pdbx_strand_id
1 'polypeptide(L)'
;VLRLCLAKRWRVNYGAHPKRKNYQMAVPFQAKDVAAERTECGHPDVGIALTFVHYFQAGLSKQQLRNTFEKLKHLSDSKAKATYREWVACLSETQRSGIGSLDGVNLEDPNQFTHKVFPAFHRHMDVICFWLLKLILSVQAKQFSKKLLSTASDMCRSQDLCPHWRAVTTGFSGTDDLSLVLPPTIQQKNIKELELTNGVQLMRILKAENNNYHSLLPIENGSSFTNQILEFLNTPNCVKENTNVVLDAGALVLNMGNREFVSTWLKLRPDMQAGVFFEGNNICVITLDMSEDDKSLPLGVSSFANDMSSCLLYLDDIHTRGSDFKLPLHTRALLTLGKGLPKDKFCQAGMRMRQLGLGQSLVFVASPEVDQILKKDFFTCDNNASKLYMSNEVMRSFHYGIAKVHAILIWTLSNTVKKICDLIPYFVSQFICTLHKASAYNKLVSNKSDPFDKFTVKNLAISYVEEEVLELHKLYGHSRGIDNLPSIVYTMLKRSLNSDNLVVHDLVGDTRGFNITTDSIEKMPMSATEQPDSDLKFLNFFSTEIQSRVKRIAAEVHRPCSMLDEEQERELEHELEEEMHVELPGPAKPLEPHVSEGLIEVLKSCSRSGLCPLLCKRHLAPLSDIFSKTSFAQTGKQHFNGGMVFVTQDFVLTVEGKQGLDNYVKDIRWIIKPRSANGKGDGPFILISNFEAEYYARMLNRMIFNRRKKSVDISGILALYYFAPLTRLQQPRQFLTISSFDPPPIIHVLGGSVHADNELQEVIQRFLGICPYPGDCGEGDEKWNEYFSKGWIERDGFVPDRTKRTVLSKLFPIMTGSNEKWNEYFSKGWIERDGFVPVLSKLFPIMTGSNDVNICPFTSSPVEFLIKFLCNVRYLGEELSSSKMGKLLGSSEIETFKKVEDLA
;
A
#
# COMPACT_ATOMS: atom_id res chain seq x y z
N VAL A 1 -2.55 15.45 18.07
CA VAL A 1 -3.66 15.01 17.18
C VAL A 1 -4.99 15.71 17.50
N LEU A 2 -5.65 15.44 18.63
CA LEU A 2 -6.99 16.00 18.91
C LEU A 2 -7.10 17.52 18.78
N ARG A 3 -6.16 18.28 19.38
CA ARG A 3 -6.11 19.75 19.25
C ARG A 3 -6.08 20.23 17.80
N LEU A 4 -5.39 19.52 16.90
CA LEU A 4 -5.34 19.82 15.47
C LEU A 4 -6.69 19.52 14.81
N CYS A 5 -7.24 18.33 15.06
CA CYS A 5 -8.52 17.91 14.45
C CYS A 5 -9.67 18.83 14.87
N LEU A 6 -9.75 19.21 16.14
CA LEU A 6 -10.77 20.12 16.67
C LEU A 6 -10.58 21.57 16.20
N ALA A 7 -9.41 21.94 15.68
CA ALA A 7 -9.18 23.25 15.10
C ALA A 7 -9.65 23.35 13.64
N LYS A 8 -9.82 22.21 12.94
CA LYS A 8 -10.28 22.16 11.55
C LYS A 8 -11.81 22.27 11.48
N ARG A 9 -12.31 22.99 10.48
CA ARG A 9 -13.74 23.19 10.22
C ARG A 9 -14.26 22.13 9.24
N TRP A 10 -15.28 21.39 9.66
CA TRP A 10 -15.97 20.41 8.80
C TRP A 10 -16.56 21.12 7.57
N ARG A 11 -16.50 20.46 6.40
CA ARG A 11 -16.87 20.98 5.07
C ARG A 11 -16.03 22.14 4.54
N VAL A 12 -15.10 22.71 5.32
CA VAL A 12 -14.19 23.77 4.86
C VAL A 12 -12.76 23.27 4.75
N ASN A 13 -12.29 22.53 5.77
CA ASN A 13 -10.93 21.98 5.80
C ASN A 13 -10.91 20.46 5.56
N TYR A 14 -12.02 19.77 5.78
CA TYR A 14 -12.12 18.33 5.56
C TYR A 14 -13.56 17.85 5.40
N GLY A 15 -13.72 16.67 4.81
CA GLY A 15 -14.99 15.96 4.69
C GLY A 15 -14.85 14.72 3.80
N ALA A 16 -15.95 14.02 3.51
CA ALA A 16 -15.94 12.95 2.52
C ALA A 16 -15.83 13.54 1.10
N HIS A 17 -15.10 12.85 0.24
CA HIS A 17 -14.95 13.27 -1.15
C HIS A 17 -16.25 13.00 -1.95
N PRO A 18 -16.85 13.99 -2.61
CA PRO A 18 -18.16 13.80 -3.26
C PRO A 18 -18.13 12.86 -4.47
N LYS A 19 -16.99 12.80 -5.18
CA LYS A 19 -16.83 12.01 -6.41
C LYS A 19 -16.08 10.66 -6.23
N ARG A 20 -15.32 10.44 -5.15
CA ARG A 20 -14.52 9.20 -4.97
C ARG A 20 -15.42 8.13 -4.36
N LYS A 21 -16.12 7.37 -5.20
CA LYS A 21 -17.08 6.34 -4.72
C LYS A 21 -16.44 5.27 -3.85
N ASN A 22 -15.18 4.92 -4.14
CA ASN A 22 -14.45 3.82 -3.48
C ASN A 22 -13.61 4.29 -2.28
N TYR A 23 -13.60 5.59 -1.95
CA TYR A 23 -12.83 6.14 -0.84
C TYR A 23 -13.74 7.02 0.03
N GLN A 24 -13.94 6.59 1.28
CA GLN A 24 -14.99 7.08 2.17
C GLN A 24 -14.44 7.61 3.50
N MET A 25 -13.12 7.59 3.69
CA MET A 25 -12.45 8.34 4.74
C MET A 25 -12.46 9.85 4.44
N ALA A 26 -12.33 10.65 5.49
CA ALA A 26 -12.25 12.10 5.35
C ALA A 26 -10.96 12.50 4.61
N VAL A 27 -11.10 13.41 3.66
CA VAL A 27 -10.01 14.01 2.88
C VAL A 27 -9.90 15.50 3.18
N PRO A 28 -8.73 16.12 2.96
CA PRO A 28 -8.56 17.56 3.01
C PRO A 28 -9.45 18.28 1.97
N PHE A 29 -9.94 19.45 2.34
CA PHE A 29 -10.72 20.32 1.45
C PHE A 29 -9.92 21.58 1.13
N GLN A 30 -9.97 22.01 -0.13
CA GLN A 30 -9.33 23.23 -0.60
C GLN A 30 -10.15 24.49 -0.26
N ALA A 31 -11.47 24.32 -0.23
CA ALA A 31 -12.46 25.35 0.07
C ALA A 31 -13.74 24.69 0.60
N LYS A 32 -14.73 25.51 0.94
CA LYS A 32 -16.05 25.01 1.35
C LYS A 32 -16.63 24.05 0.31
N ASP A 33 -16.95 22.84 0.72
CA ASP A 33 -17.53 21.75 -0.09
C ASP A 33 -16.69 21.32 -1.31
N VAL A 34 -15.43 21.78 -1.39
CA VAL A 34 -14.49 21.42 -2.45
C VAL A 34 -13.38 20.56 -1.88
N ALA A 35 -13.57 19.24 -1.99
CA ALA A 35 -12.56 18.25 -1.64
C ALA A 35 -11.35 18.33 -2.58
N ALA A 36 -10.15 18.11 -2.04
CA ALA A 36 -8.96 17.95 -2.86
C ALA A 36 -9.01 16.64 -3.67
N GLU A 37 -8.66 16.68 -4.95
CA GLU A 37 -8.98 15.60 -5.89
C GLU A 37 -8.30 14.27 -5.58
N ARG A 38 -7.02 14.27 -5.17
CA ARG A 38 -6.22 13.06 -4.86
C ARG A 38 -5.60 13.04 -3.46
N THR A 39 -5.81 14.10 -2.69
CA THR A 39 -5.17 14.26 -1.38
C THR A 39 -5.87 13.47 -0.27
N GLU A 40 -5.08 12.99 0.68
CA GLU A 40 -5.44 12.29 1.92
C GLU A 40 -4.64 12.86 3.10
N CYS A 41 -5.02 12.52 4.34
CA CYS A 41 -4.24 12.90 5.52
C CYS A 41 -3.02 11.98 5.65
N GLY A 42 -1.82 12.54 5.72
CA GLY A 42 -0.57 11.79 5.89
C GLY A 42 -0.46 11.11 7.26
N HIS A 43 -0.91 11.79 8.34
CA HIS A 43 -0.91 11.20 9.67
C HIS A 43 -2.14 10.30 9.90
N PRO A 44 -1.98 9.01 10.22
CA PRO A 44 -3.09 8.05 10.31
C PRO A 44 -4.16 8.47 11.32
N ASP A 45 -3.76 8.85 12.53
CA ASP A 45 -4.72 9.25 13.56
C ASP A 45 -5.49 10.53 13.22
N VAL A 46 -4.92 11.42 12.39
CA VAL A 46 -5.64 12.60 11.90
C VAL A 46 -6.69 12.17 10.88
N GLY A 47 -6.32 11.31 9.92
CA GLY A 47 -7.26 10.75 8.94
C GLY A 47 -8.41 9.99 9.62
N ILE A 48 -8.11 9.16 10.61
CA ILE A 48 -9.12 8.43 11.39
C ILE A 48 -10.01 9.40 12.16
N ALA A 49 -9.43 10.31 12.95
CA ALA A 49 -10.19 11.24 13.79
C ALA A 49 -11.12 12.14 12.95
N LEU A 50 -10.62 12.72 11.86
CA LEU A 50 -11.43 13.54 10.95
C LEU A 50 -12.53 12.73 10.26
N THR A 51 -12.27 11.44 9.97
CA THR A 51 -13.31 10.53 9.45
C THR A 51 -14.44 10.36 10.46
N PHE A 52 -14.14 10.05 11.72
CA PHE A 52 -15.16 9.97 12.77
C PHE A 52 -15.95 11.27 12.90
N VAL A 53 -15.27 12.42 13.00
CA VAL A 53 -15.95 13.71 13.15
C VAL A 53 -16.82 14.00 11.92
N HIS A 54 -16.37 13.70 10.71
CA HIS A 54 -17.17 13.86 9.50
C HIS A 54 -18.49 13.09 9.59
N TYR A 55 -18.46 11.79 9.92
CA TYR A 55 -19.67 10.98 9.97
C TYR A 55 -20.57 11.30 11.16
N PHE A 56 -20.04 11.76 12.28
CA PHE A 56 -20.88 12.24 13.39
C PHE A 56 -21.62 13.53 13.02
N GLN A 57 -21.04 14.39 12.18
CA GLN A 57 -21.70 15.61 11.69
C GLN A 57 -22.69 15.31 10.54
N ALA A 58 -22.26 14.50 9.56
CA ALA A 58 -23.01 14.21 8.35
C ALA A 58 -24.13 13.16 8.57
N GLY A 59 -23.88 12.17 9.42
CA GLY A 59 -24.62 10.91 9.45
C GLY A 59 -24.32 10.01 8.25
N LEU A 60 -24.99 8.86 8.20
CA LEU A 60 -24.93 7.92 7.08
C LEU A 60 -25.97 8.30 6.01
N SER A 61 -25.61 8.16 4.74
CA SER A 61 -26.56 8.16 3.64
C SER A 61 -27.46 6.91 3.69
N LYS A 62 -28.59 6.94 2.97
CA LYS A 62 -29.50 5.79 2.87
C LYS A 62 -28.78 4.51 2.42
N GLN A 63 -27.90 4.61 1.42
CA GLN A 63 -27.13 3.47 0.93
C GLN A 63 -26.12 2.97 1.96
N GLN A 64 -25.38 3.87 2.61
CA GLN A 64 -24.41 3.48 3.64
C GLN A 64 -25.09 2.80 4.83
N LEU A 65 -26.29 3.27 5.21
CA LEU A 65 -27.08 2.62 6.25
C LEU A 65 -27.53 1.21 5.82
N ARG A 66 -27.99 1.03 4.57
CA ARG A 66 -28.31 -0.31 4.04
C ARG A 66 -27.12 -1.25 4.11
N ASN A 67 -25.98 -0.84 3.59
CA ASN A 67 -24.73 -1.61 3.63
C ASN A 67 -24.31 -1.95 5.07
N THR A 68 -24.55 -1.03 6.02
CA THR A 68 -24.29 -1.24 7.45
C THR A 68 -25.12 -2.39 8.02
N PHE A 69 -26.44 -2.40 7.73
CA PHE A 69 -27.32 -3.48 8.16
C PHE A 69 -27.06 -4.80 7.43
N GLU A 70 -26.68 -4.77 6.15
CA GLU A 70 -26.25 -5.97 5.42
C GLU A 70 -25.01 -6.58 6.08
N LYS A 71 -23.99 -5.77 6.40
CA LYS A 71 -22.80 -6.25 7.10
C LYS A 71 -23.12 -6.79 8.50
N LEU A 72 -24.10 -6.21 9.20
CA LEU A 72 -24.61 -6.73 10.47
C LEU A 72 -25.23 -8.13 10.30
N LYS A 73 -26.05 -8.34 9.25
CA LYS A 73 -26.69 -9.63 8.95
C LYS A 73 -25.69 -10.74 8.58
N HIS A 74 -24.51 -10.38 8.08
CA HIS A 74 -23.43 -11.34 7.81
C HIS A 74 -22.68 -11.80 9.07
N LEU A 75 -22.90 -11.19 10.23
CA LEU A 75 -22.40 -11.72 11.50
C LEU A 75 -23.21 -12.96 11.91
N SER A 76 -22.68 -13.76 12.84
CA SER A 76 -23.48 -14.85 13.43
C SER A 76 -24.73 -14.27 14.11
N ASP A 77 -25.86 -14.99 14.03
CA ASP A 77 -27.18 -14.51 14.50
C ASP A 77 -27.14 -13.96 15.93
N SER A 78 -26.46 -14.67 16.84
CA SER A 78 -26.27 -14.23 18.22
C SER A 78 -25.51 -12.90 18.35
N LYS A 79 -24.45 -12.69 17.55
CA LYS A 79 -23.68 -11.44 17.55
C LYS A 79 -24.46 -10.30 16.92
N ALA A 80 -25.13 -10.54 15.79
CA ALA A 80 -25.94 -9.55 15.11
C ALA A 80 -27.06 -9.01 16.02
N LYS A 81 -27.79 -9.91 16.70
CA LYS A 81 -28.84 -9.55 17.67
C LYS A 81 -28.29 -8.86 18.91
N ALA A 82 -27.10 -9.22 19.38
CA ALA A 82 -26.46 -8.53 20.50
C ALA A 82 -26.09 -7.08 20.14
N THR A 83 -25.39 -6.87 19.01
CA THR A 83 -25.04 -5.53 18.53
C THR A 83 -26.28 -4.68 18.25
N TYR A 84 -27.32 -5.25 17.64
CA TYR A 84 -28.56 -4.51 17.38
C TYR A 84 -29.27 -4.06 18.67
N ARG A 85 -29.24 -4.89 19.73
CA ARG A 85 -29.82 -4.54 21.04
C ARG A 85 -29.17 -3.30 21.64
N GLU A 86 -27.87 -3.11 21.44
CA GLU A 86 -27.15 -1.90 21.87
C GLU A 86 -27.65 -0.68 21.10
N TRP A 87 -27.85 -0.80 19.78
CA TRP A 87 -28.34 0.31 18.96
C TRP A 87 -29.75 0.78 19.32
N VAL A 88 -30.62 -0.12 19.76
CA VAL A 88 -31.99 0.26 20.18
C VAL A 88 -32.07 0.72 21.64
N ALA A 89 -31.03 0.50 22.45
CA ALA A 89 -31.04 0.79 23.89
C ALA A 89 -31.28 2.29 24.18
N CYS A 90 -30.80 3.18 23.31
CA CYS A 90 -30.98 4.63 23.45
C CYS A 90 -32.25 5.18 22.78
N LEU A 91 -33.01 4.35 22.05
CA LEU A 91 -34.26 4.76 21.40
C LEU A 91 -35.43 4.79 22.39
N SER A 92 -36.35 5.74 22.22
CA SER A 92 -37.60 5.79 22.98
C SER A 92 -38.54 4.63 22.61
N GLU A 93 -39.53 4.36 23.47
CA GLU A 93 -40.51 3.29 23.23
C GLU A 93 -41.32 3.51 21.94
N THR A 94 -41.66 4.77 21.62
CA THR A 94 -42.33 5.13 20.36
C THR A 94 -41.45 4.88 19.14
N GLN A 95 -40.14 5.16 19.24
CA GLN A 95 -39.18 4.90 18.16
C GLN A 95 -38.94 3.40 17.95
N ARG A 96 -38.97 2.58 19.01
CA ARG A 96 -38.77 1.13 18.93
C ARG A 96 -39.93 0.37 18.28
N SER A 97 -41.11 0.98 18.14
CA SER A 97 -42.29 0.32 17.59
C SER A 97 -42.06 -0.21 16.16
N GLY A 98 -42.00 -1.54 16.02
CA GLY A 98 -41.73 -2.24 14.77
C GLY A 98 -40.26 -2.32 14.37
N ILE A 99 -39.32 -1.80 15.17
CA ILE A 99 -37.86 -1.92 14.96
C ILE A 99 -37.13 -2.29 16.26
N GLY A 100 -37.82 -2.78 17.28
CA GLY A 100 -37.24 -3.09 18.61
C GLY A 100 -36.35 -4.33 18.62
N SER A 101 -36.45 -5.20 17.61
CA SER A 101 -35.58 -6.35 17.38
C SER A 101 -35.07 -6.36 15.94
N LEU A 102 -33.94 -7.03 15.71
CA LEU A 102 -33.35 -7.13 14.38
C LEU A 102 -34.29 -7.82 13.39
N ASP A 103 -35.04 -8.83 13.86
CA ASP A 103 -36.01 -9.58 13.06
C ASP A 103 -37.19 -8.70 12.60
N GLY A 104 -37.47 -7.61 13.29
CA GLY A 104 -38.50 -6.64 12.91
C GLY A 104 -38.07 -5.65 11.82
N VAL A 105 -36.79 -5.61 11.47
CA VAL A 105 -36.25 -4.65 10.49
C VAL A 105 -36.28 -5.24 9.08
N ASN A 106 -37.17 -4.70 8.24
CA ASN A 106 -37.21 -4.97 6.82
C ASN A 106 -36.65 -3.78 6.01
N LEU A 107 -35.44 -3.95 5.46
CA LEU A 107 -34.83 -2.91 4.62
C LEU A 107 -35.51 -2.77 3.25
N GLU A 108 -36.19 -3.81 2.78
CA GLU A 108 -36.87 -3.82 1.49
C GLU A 108 -38.21 -3.10 1.52
N ASP A 109 -38.78 -2.87 2.72
CA ASP A 109 -39.95 -2.00 2.89
C ASP A 109 -39.53 -0.52 2.84
N PRO A 110 -39.86 0.23 1.75
CA PRO A 110 -39.43 1.61 1.60
C PRO A 110 -40.03 2.54 2.66
N ASN A 111 -41.23 2.22 3.16
CA ASN A 111 -41.94 3.01 4.16
C ASN A 111 -41.30 2.81 5.54
N GLN A 112 -41.09 1.56 5.96
CA GLN A 112 -40.39 1.28 7.22
C GLN A 112 -38.97 1.84 7.19
N PHE A 113 -38.24 1.66 6.08
CA PHE A 113 -36.87 2.16 5.96
C PHE A 113 -36.80 3.69 6.02
N THR A 114 -37.59 4.39 5.20
CA THR A 114 -37.50 5.85 5.07
C THR A 114 -38.06 6.59 6.29
N HIS A 115 -39.12 6.09 6.91
CA HIS A 115 -39.82 6.80 7.99
C HIS A 115 -39.50 6.30 9.40
N LYS A 116 -38.95 5.08 9.56
CA LYS A 116 -38.58 4.53 10.88
C LYS A 116 -37.09 4.25 11.02
N VAL A 117 -36.53 3.39 10.16
CA VAL A 117 -35.15 2.91 10.31
C VAL A 117 -34.15 4.04 10.06
N PHE A 118 -34.27 4.78 8.95
CA PHE A 118 -33.34 5.83 8.58
C PHE A 118 -33.30 6.97 9.62
N PRO A 119 -34.43 7.57 10.03
CA PRO A 119 -34.42 8.62 11.06
C PRO A 119 -33.87 8.15 12.41
N ALA A 120 -34.11 6.89 12.79
CA ALA A 120 -33.62 6.34 14.06
C ALA A 120 -32.11 6.09 14.07
N PHE A 121 -31.53 5.64 12.95
CA PHE A 121 -30.16 5.10 12.94
C PHE A 121 -29.14 5.92 12.16
N HIS A 122 -29.54 6.79 11.23
CA HIS A 122 -28.55 7.44 10.34
C HIS A 122 -27.59 8.39 11.06
N ARG A 123 -27.99 8.93 12.22
CA ARG A 123 -27.15 9.75 13.12
C ARG A 123 -26.80 9.04 14.44
N HIS A 124 -27.11 7.76 14.57
CA HIS A 124 -26.85 7.00 15.78
C HIS A 124 -25.35 6.69 15.88
N MET A 125 -24.70 7.13 16.97
CA MET A 125 -23.24 7.05 17.11
C MET A 125 -22.72 5.61 17.01
N ASP A 126 -23.37 4.63 17.65
CA ASP A 126 -22.91 3.24 17.60
C ASP A 126 -23.04 2.61 16.20
N VAL A 127 -24.05 3.01 15.42
CA VAL A 127 -24.25 2.56 14.04
C VAL A 127 -23.16 3.13 13.15
N ILE A 128 -22.85 4.42 13.32
CA ILE A 128 -21.75 5.10 12.64
C ILE A 128 -20.40 4.45 13.01
N CYS A 129 -20.16 4.16 14.29
CA CYS A 129 -18.96 3.47 14.74
C CYS A 129 -18.83 2.07 14.11
N PHE A 130 -19.93 1.31 14.03
CA PHE A 130 -19.92 0.01 13.36
C PHE A 130 -19.59 0.15 11.87
N TRP A 131 -20.22 1.08 11.17
CA TRP A 131 -19.94 1.40 9.77
C TRP A 131 -18.45 1.68 9.56
N LEU A 132 -17.90 2.59 10.36
CA LEU A 132 -16.51 3.00 10.26
C LEU A 132 -15.55 1.85 10.56
N LEU A 133 -15.75 1.12 11.67
CA LEU A 133 -14.81 0.08 12.10
C LEU A 133 -14.89 -1.20 11.27
N LYS A 134 -16.07 -1.55 10.75
CA LYS A 134 -16.28 -2.83 10.05
C LYS A 134 -16.22 -2.73 8.53
N LEU A 135 -16.57 -1.57 7.95
CA LEU A 135 -16.62 -1.41 6.50
C LEU A 135 -15.54 -0.45 5.96
N ILE A 136 -15.23 0.64 6.68
CA ILE A 136 -14.35 1.68 6.15
C ILE A 136 -12.90 1.45 6.56
N LEU A 137 -12.60 1.56 7.86
CA LEU A 137 -11.24 1.57 8.38
C LEU A 137 -10.54 0.21 8.20
N SER A 138 -11.29 -0.90 8.24
CA SER A 138 -10.76 -2.24 7.99
C SER A 138 -10.19 -2.43 6.58
N VAL A 139 -10.62 -1.60 5.62
CA VAL A 139 -10.20 -1.66 4.22
C VAL A 139 -9.30 -0.49 3.86
N GLN A 140 -9.73 0.74 4.18
CA GLN A 140 -9.13 1.97 3.67
C GLN A 140 -8.04 2.55 4.57
N ALA A 141 -7.97 2.18 5.85
CA ALA A 141 -6.92 2.66 6.77
C ALA A 141 -5.67 1.78 6.76
N LYS A 142 -5.48 0.93 5.74
CA LYS A 142 -4.29 0.08 5.57
C LYS A 142 -3.08 0.93 5.21
N GLN A 143 -1.95 0.61 5.84
CA GLN A 143 -0.63 1.19 5.55
C GLN A 143 0.25 0.13 4.90
N PHE A 144 1.12 0.55 3.97
CA PHE A 144 2.18 -0.29 3.42
C PHE A 144 3.47 0.00 4.17
N SER A 145 4.38 -0.97 4.24
CA SER A 145 5.68 -0.78 4.90
C SER A 145 6.53 0.28 4.20
N LYS A 146 6.40 0.37 2.87
CA LYS A 146 7.27 1.14 2.00
C LYS A 146 6.45 1.94 0.99
N LYS A 147 6.92 3.15 0.67
CA LYS A 147 6.34 4.02 -0.36
C LYS A 147 7.42 4.58 -1.29
N LEU A 148 7.03 4.84 -2.54
CA LEU A 148 7.77 5.74 -3.43
C LEU A 148 7.16 7.13 -3.29
N LEU A 149 7.98 8.09 -2.86
CA LEU A 149 7.53 9.46 -2.66
C LEU A 149 7.97 10.33 -3.84
N SER A 150 7.12 11.26 -4.28
CA SER A 150 7.48 12.37 -5.15
C SER A 150 7.11 13.68 -4.45
N THR A 151 7.99 14.68 -4.52
CA THR A 151 7.84 15.95 -3.81
C THR A 151 7.95 17.13 -4.78
N ALA A 152 7.39 18.29 -4.41
CA ALA A 152 7.47 19.48 -5.26
C ALA A 152 8.91 19.94 -5.50
N SER A 153 9.81 19.71 -4.55
CA SER A 153 11.24 20.02 -4.66
C SER A 153 11.94 19.20 -5.77
N ASP A 154 11.42 18.03 -6.14
CA ASP A 154 11.95 17.22 -7.24
C ASP A 154 11.82 17.90 -8.62
N MET A 155 10.96 18.93 -8.74
CA MET A 155 10.85 19.77 -9.94
C MET A 155 11.97 20.81 -10.04
N CYS A 156 12.69 21.09 -8.96
CA CYS A 156 13.70 22.15 -8.87
C CYS A 156 15.12 21.59 -9.06
N ARG A 157 15.29 20.71 -10.06
CA ARG A 157 16.54 20.02 -10.37
C ARG A 157 17.60 21.03 -10.83
N SER A 158 18.71 21.10 -10.12
CA SER A 158 19.82 22.01 -10.43
C SER A 158 21.12 21.23 -10.58
N GLN A 159 22.02 21.76 -11.41
CA GLN A 159 23.40 21.32 -11.48
C GLN A 159 24.11 21.46 -10.12
N ASP A 160 23.64 22.38 -9.27
CA ASP A 160 24.14 22.56 -7.90
C ASP A 160 23.79 21.38 -6.97
N LEU A 161 22.74 20.60 -7.30
CA LEU A 161 22.35 19.39 -6.56
C LEU A 161 23.02 18.14 -7.11
N CYS A 162 22.98 17.94 -8.42
CA CYS A 162 23.69 16.86 -9.10
C CYS A 162 24.07 17.31 -10.52
N PRO A 163 25.34 17.15 -10.95
CA PRO A 163 25.81 17.64 -12.24
C PRO A 163 25.01 17.15 -13.44
N HIS A 164 24.44 15.95 -13.33
CA HIS A 164 23.67 15.25 -14.37
C HIS A 164 22.15 15.34 -14.15
N TRP A 165 21.69 15.95 -13.06
CA TRP A 165 20.26 16.05 -12.72
C TRP A 165 19.79 17.49 -12.94
N ARG A 166 19.54 17.85 -14.20
CA ARG A 166 19.17 19.21 -14.61
C ARG A 166 17.74 19.29 -15.12
N ALA A 167 17.06 20.39 -14.82
CA ALA A 167 15.82 20.80 -15.47
C ALA A 167 15.84 22.32 -15.67
N VAL A 168 15.24 22.80 -16.77
CA VAL A 168 14.95 24.23 -16.91
C VAL A 168 13.64 24.51 -16.19
N THR A 169 13.75 24.95 -14.93
CA THR A 169 12.59 25.26 -14.10
C THR A 169 12.43 26.77 -13.99
N THR A 170 11.46 27.31 -14.72
CA THR A 170 11.04 28.72 -14.61
C THR A 170 9.59 28.77 -14.15
N GLY A 171 9.31 29.56 -13.11
CA GLY A 171 7.96 29.76 -12.60
C GLY A 171 7.59 31.23 -12.56
N PHE A 172 6.30 31.52 -12.68
CA PHE A 172 5.75 32.84 -12.39
C PHE A 172 5.19 32.81 -10.96
N SER A 173 5.71 33.67 -10.08
CA SER A 173 5.09 33.86 -8.76
C SER A 173 4.21 35.11 -8.78
N GLY A 174 2.92 34.92 -8.47
CA GLY A 174 1.97 36.04 -8.35
C GLY A 174 2.07 36.81 -7.03
N THR A 175 2.50 36.17 -5.94
CA THR A 175 2.66 36.80 -4.63
C THR A 175 3.95 36.39 -3.94
N ASP A 176 4.54 37.33 -3.20
CA ASP A 176 5.88 37.20 -2.58
C ASP A 176 5.85 36.56 -1.18
N ASP A 177 4.65 36.31 -0.63
CA ASP A 177 4.49 35.88 0.76
C ASP A 177 5.15 34.52 1.07
N LEU A 178 5.44 33.70 0.05
CA LEU A 178 6.06 32.37 0.19
C LEU A 178 7.50 32.29 -0.34
N SER A 179 8.13 33.42 -0.68
CA SER A 179 9.52 33.45 -1.20
C SER A 179 10.53 32.77 -0.28
N LEU A 180 10.28 32.81 1.03
CA LEU A 180 11.14 32.23 2.06
C LEU A 180 11.16 30.70 2.09
N VAL A 181 10.12 30.06 1.54
CA VAL A 181 10.02 28.59 1.42
C VAL A 181 10.31 28.10 0.00
N LEU A 182 10.86 28.96 -0.87
CA LEU A 182 11.39 28.50 -2.15
C LEU A 182 12.58 27.55 -1.92
N PRO A 183 12.68 26.45 -2.69
CA PRO A 183 13.85 25.58 -2.63
C PRO A 183 15.15 26.39 -2.79
N PRO A 184 16.24 26.06 -2.06
CA PRO A 184 17.50 26.78 -2.15
C PRO A 184 18.08 26.88 -3.56
N THR A 185 17.71 25.97 -4.46
CA THR A 185 18.09 25.96 -5.89
C THR A 185 17.33 26.97 -6.74
N ILE A 186 16.27 27.58 -6.23
CA ILE A 186 15.45 28.54 -6.95
C ILE A 186 15.84 29.95 -6.54
N GLN A 187 16.17 30.78 -7.52
CA GLN A 187 16.41 32.20 -7.34
C GLN A 187 15.17 33.00 -7.79
N GLN A 188 14.63 33.79 -6.88
CA GLN A 188 13.57 34.73 -7.22
C GLN A 188 14.13 35.93 -7.99
N LYS A 189 13.50 36.26 -9.11
CA LYS A 189 13.83 37.43 -9.93
C LYS A 189 12.61 38.34 -10.01
N ASN A 190 12.57 39.35 -9.15
CA ASN A 190 11.47 40.31 -9.11
C ASN A 190 11.50 41.22 -10.34
N ILE A 191 10.34 41.44 -10.94
CA ILE A 191 10.16 42.38 -12.06
C ILE A 191 10.11 43.79 -11.48
N LYS A 192 11.02 44.67 -11.91
CA LYS A 192 11.21 46.00 -11.33
C LYS A 192 9.95 46.87 -11.45
N GLU A 193 9.22 46.72 -12.55
CA GLU A 193 7.97 47.43 -12.82
C GLU A 193 6.83 47.06 -11.83
N LEU A 194 6.93 45.90 -11.17
CA LEU A 194 5.93 45.37 -10.24
C LEU A 194 6.35 45.47 -8.76
N GLU A 195 7.51 46.06 -8.45
CA GLU A 195 8.05 46.13 -7.09
C GLU A 195 7.08 46.84 -6.12
N LEU A 196 6.36 47.85 -6.60
CA LEU A 196 5.41 48.64 -5.80
C LEU A 196 4.04 47.96 -5.62
N THR A 197 3.74 46.89 -6.37
CA THR A 197 2.39 46.33 -6.47
C THR A 197 1.87 45.84 -5.11
N ASN A 198 2.72 45.26 -4.26
CA ASN A 198 2.33 44.84 -2.91
C ASN A 198 1.98 46.03 -2.02
N GLY A 199 2.81 47.08 -2.04
CA GLY A 199 2.60 48.29 -1.24
C GLY A 199 1.34 49.07 -1.64
N VAL A 200 1.10 49.21 -2.96
CA VAL A 200 -0.08 49.91 -3.50
C VAL A 200 -1.39 49.22 -3.09
N GLN A 201 -1.42 47.88 -3.09
CA GLN A 201 -2.60 47.13 -2.65
C GLN A 201 -2.90 47.39 -1.17
N LEU A 202 -1.88 47.35 -0.30
CA LEU A 202 -2.05 47.62 1.12
C LEU A 202 -2.52 49.05 1.38
N MET A 203 -1.94 50.04 0.69
CA MET A 203 -2.38 51.44 0.80
C MET A 203 -3.85 51.63 0.43
N ARG A 204 -4.34 50.92 -0.59
CA ARG A 204 -5.77 50.96 -1.00
C ARG A 204 -6.67 50.35 0.06
N ILE A 205 -6.29 49.20 0.62
CA ILE A 205 -7.04 48.53 1.70
C ILE A 205 -7.10 49.42 2.95
N LEU A 206 -6.00 50.06 3.32
CA LEU A 206 -5.89 50.87 4.54
C LEU A 206 -6.61 52.23 4.48
N LYS A 207 -7.24 52.59 3.36
CA LYS A 207 -8.04 53.82 3.26
C LYS A 207 -9.18 53.85 4.26
N ALA A 208 -9.52 55.05 4.73
CA ALA A 208 -10.53 55.28 5.77
C ALA A 208 -11.92 54.73 5.41
N GLU A 209 -12.28 54.73 4.12
CA GLU A 209 -13.55 54.18 3.62
C GLU A 209 -13.73 52.68 3.90
N ASN A 210 -12.64 51.94 4.08
CA ASN A 210 -12.65 50.51 4.37
C ASN A 210 -12.65 50.20 5.88
N ASN A 211 -12.73 51.21 6.75
CA ASN A 211 -12.61 51.01 8.20
C ASN A 211 -13.89 50.45 8.87
N ASN A 212 -14.87 50.03 8.06
CA ASN A 212 -16.13 49.47 8.51
C ASN A 212 -16.01 47.98 8.83
N TYR A 213 -16.54 47.58 9.98
CA TYR A 213 -16.41 46.23 10.53
C TYR A 213 -17.65 45.86 11.33
N HIS A 214 -18.14 44.65 11.11
CA HIS A 214 -19.27 44.05 11.81
C HIS A 214 -18.88 42.66 12.35
N SER A 215 -19.30 42.37 13.58
CA SER A 215 -19.06 41.08 14.22
C SER A 215 -20.35 40.26 14.20
N LEU A 216 -20.24 39.02 13.72
CA LEU A 216 -21.34 38.06 13.81
C LEU A 216 -21.51 37.56 15.25
N LEU A 217 -22.73 37.18 15.59
CA LEU A 217 -23.08 36.61 16.87
C LEU A 217 -22.84 35.09 16.89
N PRO A 218 -22.47 34.50 18.04
CA PRO A 218 -22.43 33.05 18.22
C PRO A 218 -23.72 32.38 17.74
N ILE A 219 -23.59 31.17 17.21
CA ILE A 219 -24.75 30.39 16.74
C ILE A 219 -25.53 29.89 17.94
N GLU A 220 -26.76 30.38 18.11
CA GLU A 220 -27.73 29.95 19.13
C GLU A 220 -29.10 29.67 18.47
N ASN A 221 -29.84 28.69 18.98
CA ASN A 221 -31.26 28.44 18.67
C ASN A 221 -31.66 28.58 17.17
N GLY A 222 -31.00 27.83 16.29
CA GLY A 222 -31.36 27.77 14.85
C GLY A 222 -30.85 28.94 14.00
N SER A 223 -30.14 29.90 14.57
CA SER A 223 -29.45 30.95 13.80
C SER A 223 -28.27 30.37 12.99
N SER A 224 -27.84 31.08 11.94
CA SER A 224 -26.66 30.71 11.16
C SER A 224 -25.88 31.95 10.76
N PHE A 225 -24.56 31.82 10.58
CA PHE A 225 -23.75 32.92 10.06
C PHE A 225 -24.24 33.40 8.69
N THR A 226 -24.75 32.50 7.85
CA THR A 226 -25.33 32.83 6.55
C THR A 226 -26.53 33.78 6.68
N ASN A 227 -27.47 33.48 7.60
CA ASN A 227 -28.65 34.32 7.82
C ASN A 227 -28.26 35.68 8.41
N GLN A 228 -27.33 35.71 9.36
CA GLN A 228 -26.84 36.97 9.93
C GLN A 228 -26.13 37.86 8.88
N ILE A 229 -25.39 37.26 7.94
CA ILE A 229 -24.79 37.99 6.81
C ILE A 229 -25.88 38.59 5.91
N LEU A 230 -26.93 37.84 5.57
CA LEU A 230 -28.06 38.33 4.77
C LEU A 230 -28.80 39.47 5.48
N GLU A 231 -29.03 39.35 6.79
CA GLU A 231 -29.63 40.41 7.62
C GLU A 231 -28.77 41.68 7.60
N PHE A 232 -27.46 41.55 7.76
CA PHE A 232 -26.53 42.68 7.70
C PHE A 232 -26.54 43.36 6.31
N LEU A 233 -26.52 42.58 5.22
CA LEU A 233 -26.59 43.09 3.85
C LEU A 233 -27.88 43.85 3.55
N ASN A 234 -28.97 43.52 4.23
CA ASN A 234 -30.28 44.18 4.08
C ASN A 234 -30.43 45.44 4.96
N THR A 235 -29.42 45.81 5.73
CA THR A 235 -29.48 47.05 6.54
C THR A 235 -29.54 48.29 5.64
N PRO A 236 -30.23 49.38 6.04
CA PRO A 236 -30.32 50.61 5.25
C PRO A 236 -28.96 51.21 4.87
N ASN A 237 -27.95 51.05 5.72
CA ASN A 237 -26.59 51.50 5.45
C ASN A 237 -25.96 50.72 4.30
N CYS A 238 -26.06 49.38 4.31
CA CYS A 238 -25.49 48.55 3.25
C CYS A 238 -26.14 48.82 1.88
N VAL A 239 -27.47 49.03 1.85
CA VAL A 239 -28.19 49.38 0.63
C VAL A 239 -27.75 50.75 0.12
N LYS A 240 -27.69 51.77 0.99
CA LYS A 240 -27.29 53.13 0.63
C LYS A 240 -25.85 53.23 0.12
N GLU A 241 -24.95 52.39 0.64
CA GLU A 241 -23.53 52.38 0.27
C GLU A 241 -23.21 51.42 -0.89
N ASN A 242 -24.23 50.88 -1.57
CA ASN A 242 -24.07 49.94 -2.70
C ASN A 242 -23.24 48.71 -2.34
N THR A 243 -23.47 48.10 -1.16
CA THR A 243 -22.87 46.82 -0.80
C THR A 243 -23.54 45.70 -1.60
N ASN A 244 -23.08 45.53 -2.84
CA ASN A 244 -23.67 44.65 -3.84
C ASN A 244 -22.76 43.46 -4.19
N VAL A 245 -21.61 43.34 -3.51
CA VAL A 245 -20.67 42.23 -3.70
C VAL A 245 -20.39 41.56 -2.35
N VAL A 246 -20.37 40.23 -2.32
CA VAL A 246 -19.89 39.44 -1.18
C VAL A 246 -18.69 38.61 -1.62
N LEU A 247 -17.59 38.78 -0.90
CA LEU A 247 -16.32 38.08 -1.07
C LEU A 247 -16.13 37.14 0.13
N ASP A 248 -16.51 35.89 -0.01
CA ASP A 248 -16.53 34.93 1.10
C ASP A 248 -15.17 34.25 1.34
N ALA A 249 -14.11 35.04 1.48
CA ALA A 249 -12.74 34.55 1.70
C ALA A 249 -12.57 33.81 3.03
N GLY A 250 -13.45 34.08 4.01
CA GLY A 250 -13.50 33.42 5.32
C GLY A 250 -14.35 32.15 5.37
N ALA A 251 -15.01 31.78 4.26
CA ALA A 251 -15.95 30.66 4.19
C ALA A 251 -17.00 30.70 5.31
N LEU A 252 -17.71 31.82 5.46
CA LEU A 252 -18.74 32.02 6.49
C LEU A 252 -20.16 31.71 5.98
N VAL A 253 -20.37 31.68 4.66
CA VAL A 253 -21.64 31.21 4.08
C VAL A 253 -21.61 29.68 4.06
N LEU A 254 -21.99 29.01 5.15
CA LEU A 254 -21.85 27.55 5.29
C LEU A 254 -23.12 26.77 4.91
N ASN A 255 -24.29 27.32 5.22
CA ASN A 255 -25.53 26.54 5.23
C ASN A 255 -26.30 26.58 3.92
N MET A 256 -25.95 27.50 3.01
CA MET A 256 -26.56 27.64 1.68
C MET A 256 -25.56 27.34 0.57
N GLY A 257 -26.04 26.83 -0.56
CA GLY A 257 -25.26 26.80 -1.80
C GLY A 257 -25.13 28.19 -2.43
N ASN A 258 -24.25 28.36 -3.41
CA ASN A 258 -24.02 29.66 -4.07
C ASN A 258 -25.31 30.23 -4.69
N ARG A 259 -26.07 29.39 -5.41
CA ARG A 259 -27.37 29.75 -6.00
C ARG A 259 -28.39 30.15 -4.95
N GLU A 260 -28.50 29.37 -3.89
CA GLU A 260 -29.47 29.58 -2.80
C GLU A 260 -29.19 30.87 -2.04
N PHE A 261 -27.91 31.14 -1.73
CA PHE A 261 -27.48 32.38 -1.08
C PHE A 261 -27.85 33.60 -1.93
N VAL A 262 -27.51 33.59 -3.23
CA VAL A 262 -27.81 34.70 -4.13
C VAL A 262 -29.31 34.87 -4.37
N SER A 263 -30.06 33.77 -4.52
CA SER A 263 -31.52 33.82 -4.66
C SER A 263 -32.18 34.46 -3.43
N THR A 264 -31.76 34.05 -2.24
CA THR A 264 -32.26 34.62 -0.97
C THR A 264 -31.87 36.08 -0.84
N TRP A 265 -30.63 36.44 -1.19
CA TRP A 265 -30.17 37.83 -1.14
C TRP A 265 -30.91 38.73 -2.14
N LEU A 266 -31.15 38.25 -3.35
CA LEU A 266 -31.88 38.98 -4.39
C LEU A 266 -33.34 39.25 -3.96
N LYS A 267 -34.00 38.29 -3.31
CA LYS A 267 -35.35 38.47 -2.73
C LYS A 267 -35.40 39.58 -1.67
N LEU A 268 -34.29 39.87 -0.99
CA LEU A 268 -34.18 40.96 0.00
C LEU A 268 -33.85 42.32 -0.62
N ARG A 269 -33.43 42.36 -1.90
CA ARG A 269 -32.97 43.56 -2.61
C ARG A 269 -33.80 43.82 -3.86
N PRO A 270 -35.05 44.30 -3.71
CA PRO A 270 -35.95 44.55 -4.84
C PRO A 270 -35.48 45.67 -5.78
N ASP A 271 -34.47 46.44 -5.37
CA ASP A 271 -33.77 47.43 -6.19
C ASP A 271 -32.80 46.81 -7.21
N MET A 272 -32.51 45.52 -7.09
CA MET A 272 -31.57 44.78 -7.95
C MET A 272 -32.32 43.83 -8.89
N GLN A 273 -31.82 43.67 -10.11
CA GLN A 273 -32.48 42.89 -11.16
C GLN A 273 -32.00 41.44 -11.24
N ALA A 274 -30.72 41.21 -10.93
CA ALA A 274 -30.11 39.89 -11.09
C ALA A 274 -29.07 39.59 -10.00
N GLY A 275 -28.83 38.30 -9.81
CA GLY A 275 -27.79 37.78 -8.94
C GLY A 275 -26.80 36.92 -9.73
N VAL A 276 -25.50 37.12 -9.48
CA VAL A 276 -24.39 36.49 -10.19
C VAL A 276 -23.56 35.66 -9.21
N PHE A 277 -23.22 34.43 -9.58
CA PHE A 277 -22.46 33.49 -8.76
C PHE A 277 -21.76 32.43 -9.61
N PHE A 278 -20.96 31.59 -8.98
CA PHE A 278 -20.36 30.42 -9.61
C PHE A 278 -21.16 29.13 -9.38
N GLU A 279 -21.38 28.37 -10.44
CA GLU A 279 -21.90 27.00 -10.40
C GLU A 279 -20.87 26.05 -11.02
N GLY A 280 -20.09 25.37 -10.16
CA GLY A 280 -18.83 24.78 -10.59
C GLY A 280 -17.89 25.88 -11.10
N ASN A 281 -17.31 25.70 -12.29
CA ASN A 281 -16.42 26.70 -12.90
C ASN A 281 -17.15 27.74 -13.76
N ASN A 282 -18.48 27.64 -13.88
CA ASN A 282 -19.28 28.52 -14.74
C ASN A 282 -19.80 29.72 -13.96
N ILE A 283 -19.75 30.90 -14.58
CA ILE A 283 -20.36 32.12 -14.03
C ILE A 283 -21.81 32.18 -14.50
N CYS A 284 -22.71 32.12 -13.53
CA CYS A 284 -24.14 31.98 -13.72
C CYS A 284 -24.90 33.20 -13.18
N VAL A 285 -26.08 33.44 -13.74
CA VAL A 285 -26.98 34.54 -13.44
C VAL A 285 -28.38 33.99 -13.17
N ILE A 286 -29.04 34.56 -12.16
CA ILE A 286 -30.46 34.34 -11.87
C ILE A 286 -31.17 35.68 -11.71
N THR A 287 -32.45 35.73 -12.04
CA THR A 287 -33.34 36.89 -11.89
C THR A 287 -34.54 36.52 -11.01
N LEU A 288 -35.30 37.52 -10.53
CA LEU A 288 -36.42 37.29 -9.60
C LEU A 288 -37.61 36.53 -10.21
N ASP A 289 -37.76 36.56 -11.53
CA ASP A 289 -38.81 35.89 -12.30
C ASP A 289 -38.50 34.40 -12.57
N MET A 290 -37.26 33.97 -12.31
CA MET A 290 -36.87 32.57 -12.47
C MET A 290 -37.33 31.72 -11.29
N SER A 291 -37.92 30.57 -11.60
CA SER A 291 -38.28 29.56 -10.61
C SER A 291 -37.05 28.88 -10.00
N GLU A 292 -37.21 28.22 -8.84
CA GLU A 292 -36.12 27.44 -8.26
C GLU A 292 -35.71 26.24 -9.14
N ASP A 293 -36.59 25.77 -10.03
CA ASP A 293 -36.30 24.69 -10.98
C ASP A 293 -35.65 25.20 -12.29
N ASP A 294 -35.66 26.51 -12.52
CA ASP A 294 -35.11 27.11 -13.74
C ASP A 294 -33.58 27.06 -13.72
N LYS A 295 -33.00 26.65 -14.86
CA LYS A 295 -31.55 26.67 -15.06
C LYS A 295 -31.03 28.09 -15.08
N SER A 296 -29.94 28.32 -14.36
CA SER A 296 -29.22 29.59 -14.38
C SER A 296 -28.70 29.93 -15.79
N LEU A 297 -28.61 31.23 -16.11
CA LEU A 297 -28.12 31.73 -17.39
C LEU A 297 -26.62 32.03 -17.32
N PRO A 298 -25.78 31.66 -18.31
CA PRO A 298 -24.38 32.06 -18.30
C PRO A 298 -24.22 33.59 -18.39
N LEU A 299 -23.34 34.18 -17.57
CA LEU A 299 -23.16 35.64 -17.53
C LEU A 299 -22.85 36.22 -18.91
N GLY A 300 -21.99 35.57 -19.70
CA GLY A 300 -21.54 36.06 -21.01
C GLY A 300 -22.63 36.20 -22.07
N VAL A 301 -23.77 35.52 -21.91
CA VAL A 301 -24.93 35.64 -22.82
C VAL A 301 -26.07 36.46 -22.22
N SER A 302 -25.95 36.87 -20.96
CA SER A 302 -26.94 37.72 -20.29
C SER A 302 -26.79 39.19 -20.69
N SER A 303 -27.85 39.98 -20.51
CA SER A 303 -27.81 41.44 -20.63
C SER A 303 -26.85 42.11 -19.64
N PHE A 304 -26.45 41.40 -18.60
CA PHE A 304 -25.60 41.91 -17.51
C PHE A 304 -24.09 41.69 -17.73
N ALA A 305 -23.69 41.04 -18.84
CA ALA A 305 -22.29 40.75 -19.13
C ALA A 305 -21.40 42.00 -19.21
N ASN A 306 -21.96 43.08 -19.75
CA ASN A 306 -21.25 44.34 -19.99
C ASN A 306 -21.48 45.39 -18.91
N ASP A 307 -22.59 45.29 -18.16
CA ASP A 307 -22.94 46.19 -17.08
C ASP A 307 -23.55 45.42 -15.91
N MET A 308 -22.84 45.41 -14.78
CA MET A 308 -23.26 44.74 -13.55
C MET A 308 -23.87 45.73 -12.53
N SER A 309 -24.26 46.93 -12.96
CA SER A 309 -24.81 47.96 -12.07
C SER A 309 -26.08 47.53 -11.34
N SER A 310 -26.91 46.70 -11.97
CA SER A 310 -28.15 46.16 -11.41
C SER A 310 -27.99 44.72 -10.88
N CYS A 311 -26.76 44.28 -10.62
CA CYS A 311 -26.45 42.92 -10.19
C CYS A 311 -25.90 42.82 -8.77
N LEU A 312 -26.31 41.78 -8.05
CA LEU A 312 -25.62 41.30 -6.86
C LEU A 312 -24.58 40.25 -7.27
N LEU A 313 -23.39 40.28 -6.68
CA LEU A 313 -22.34 39.30 -6.97
C LEU A 313 -21.92 38.57 -5.69
N TYR A 314 -21.97 37.25 -5.70
CA TYR A 314 -21.42 36.40 -4.65
C TYR A 314 -20.25 35.58 -5.17
N LEU A 315 -19.10 35.73 -4.51
CA LEU A 315 -17.92 34.91 -4.73
C LEU A 315 -17.65 34.10 -3.47
N ASP A 316 -17.73 32.78 -3.60
CA ASP A 316 -17.33 31.85 -2.55
C ASP A 316 -15.80 31.85 -2.35
N ASP A 317 -15.36 31.04 -1.40
CA ASP A 317 -13.96 30.97 -1.00
C ASP A 317 -12.99 30.67 -2.15
N ILE A 318 -13.31 29.69 -3.01
CA ILE A 318 -12.43 29.28 -4.11
C ILE A 318 -12.46 30.26 -5.28
N HIS A 319 -13.62 30.88 -5.53
CA HIS A 319 -13.82 31.82 -6.63
C HIS A 319 -13.48 33.27 -6.28
N THR A 320 -13.03 33.54 -5.04
CA THR A 320 -12.38 34.82 -4.68
C THR A 320 -10.99 34.99 -5.29
N ARG A 321 -10.50 33.99 -6.05
CA ARG A 321 -9.24 34.00 -6.79
C ARG A 321 -9.50 33.73 -8.28
N GLY A 322 -8.67 34.30 -9.15
CA GLY A 322 -8.70 34.02 -10.59
C GLY A 322 -9.92 34.50 -11.38
N SER A 323 -10.88 35.18 -10.76
CA SER A 323 -12.09 35.70 -11.41
C SER A 323 -12.07 37.23 -11.60
N ASP A 324 -12.63 37.73 -12.70
CA ASP A 324 -12.66 39.15 -13.05
C ASP A 324 -14.05 39.62 -13.47
N PHE A 325 -14.48 40.75 -12.90
CA PHE A 325 -15.81 41.32 -13.09
C PHE A 325 -15.74 42.83 -13.35
N LYS A 326 -16.57 43.30 -14.28
CA LYS A 326 -16.72 44.74 -14.57
C LYS A 326 -17.71 45.37 -13.59
N LEU A 327 -17.24 45.58 -12.37
CA LEU A 327 -18.03 46.18 -11.31
C LEU A 327 -18.10 47.72 -11.45
N PRO A 328 -19.25 48.35 -11.12
CA PRO A 328 -19.38 49.81 -11.10
C PRO A 328 -18.37 50.50 -10.18
N LEU A 329 -18.09 51.79 -10.43
CA LEU A 329 -17.08 52.55 -9.70
C LEU A 329 -17.39 52.72 -8.21
N HIS A 330 -18.65 52.83 -7.81
CA HIS A 330 -19.06 53.07 -6.42
C HIS A 330 -19.58 51.82 -5.70
N THR A 331 -19.19 50.64 -6.18
CA THR A 331 -19.56 49.38 -5.55
C THR A 331 -18.77 49.15 -4.27
N ARG A 332 -19.47 48.74 -3.21
CA ARG A 332 -18.85 48.25 -1.96
C ARG A 332 -18.96 46.72 -1.90
N ALA A 333 -17.91 46.08 -1.41
CA ALA A 333 -17.90 44.64 -1.17
C ALA A 333 -17.82 44.30 0.32
N LEU A 334 -18.63 43.34 0.75
CA LEU A 334 -18.51 42.67 2.03
C LEU A 334 -17.45 41.58 1.92
N LEU A 335 -16.40 41.64 2.73
CA LEU A 335 -15.35 40.63 2.81
C LEU A 335 -15.44 39.88 4.14
N THR A 336 -15.59 38.56 4.07
CA THR A 336 -15.75 37.72 5.27
C THR A 336 -14.40 37.36 5.89
N LEU A 337 -14.31 37.43 7.22
CA LEU A 337 -13.13 37.13 8.01
C LEU A 337 -13.38 35.86 8.84
N GLY A 338 -12.86 34.73 8.34
CA GLY A 338 -12.89 33.44 9.01
C GLY A 338 -11.55 33.10 9.65
N LYS A 339 -11.56 32.25 10.68
CA LYS A 339 -10.36 31.88 11.43
C LYS A 339 -9.25 31.35 10.53
N GLY A 340 -8.04 31.90 10.72
CA GLY A 340 -6.84 31.49 10.01
C GLY A 340 -6.67 32.10 8.61
N LEU A 341 -7.48 33.09 8.21
CA LEU A 341 -7.36 33.78 6.92
C LEU A 341 -5.95 34.43 6.77
N PRO A 342 -5.12 33.99 5.81
CA PRO A 342 -3.79 34.58 5.58
C PRO A 342 -3.89 35.85 4.73
N LYS A 343 -2.86 36.71 4.81
CA LYS A 343 -2.78 37.98 4.07
C LYS A 343 -3.01 37.79 2.57
N ASP A 344 -2.30 36.87 1.93
CA ASP A 344 -2.41 36.61 0.49
C ASP A 344 -3.88 36.41 0.07
N LYS A 345 -4.61 35.56 0.78
CA LYS A 345 -6.03 35.27 0.49
C LYS A 345 -6.93 36.48 0.76
N PHE A 346 -6.70 37.20 1.85
CA PHE A 346 -7.41 38.44 2.18
C PHE A 346 -7.21 39.51 1.09
N CYS A 347 -5.97 39.77 0.68
CA CYS A 347 -5.64 40.75 -0.36
C CYS A 347 -6.19 40.32 -1.73
N GLN A 348 -6.00 39.06 -2.13
CA GLN A 348 -6.48 38.57 -3.43
C GLN A 348 -8.01 38.65 -3.57
N ALA A 349 -8.73 38.37 -2.49
CA ALA A 349 -10.18 38.54 -2.43
C ALA A 349 -10.56 40.02 -2.55
N GLY A 350 -9.97 40.89 -1.73
CA GLY A 350 -10.19 42.35 -1.83
C GLY A 350 -9.91 42.90 -3.23
N MET A 351 -8.90 42.35 -3.91
CA MET A 351 -8.54 42.76 -5.27
C MET A 351 -9.50 42.30 -6.37
N ARG A 352 -10.56 41.53 -6.06
CA ARG A 352 -11.70 41.39 -6.98
C ARG A 352 -12.36 42.73 -7.26
N MET A 353 -12.25 43.68 -6.31
CA MET A 353 -12.56 45.09 -6.51
C MET A 353 -11.40 45.75 -7.25
N ARG A 354 -11.36 45.66 -8.59
CA ARG A 354 -10.25 46.16 -9.41
C ARG A 354 -10.00 47.67 -9.25
N GLN A 355 -11.04 48.44 -8.90
CA GLN A 355 -10.96 49.87 -8.59
C GLN A 355 -10.96 50.14 -7.07
N LEU A 356 -10.49 49.19 -6.25
CA LEU A 356 -10.38 49.37 -4.80
C LEU A 356 -9.55 50.61 -4.45
N GLY A 357 -10.11 51.49 -3.61
CA GLY A 357 -9.49 52.76 -3.27
C GLY A 357 -9.58 53.82 -4.37
N LEU A 358 -10.25 53.54 -5.49
CA LEU A 358 -10.51 54.46 -6.60
C LEU A 358 -12.02 54.51 -6.89
N GLY A 359 -12.82 54.56 -5.82
CA GLY A 359 -14.28 54.55 -5.85
C GLY A 359 -14.88 53.29 -5.22
N GLN A 360 -14.28 52.13 -5.46
CA GLN A 360 -14.72 50.87 -4.86
C GLN A 360 -14.14 50.72 -3.46
N SER A 361 -14.91 50.14 -2.55
CA SER A 361 -14.55 50.03 -1.13
C SER A 361 -14.94 48.67 -0.53
N LEU A 362 -14.49 48.41 0.71
CA LEU A 362 -14.71 47.20 1.47
C LEU A 362 -15.45 47.47 2.78
N VAL A 363 -16.21 46.49 3.23
CA VAL A 363 -16.70 46.34 4.61
C VAL A 363 -16.38 44.94 5.08
N PHE A 364 -15.98 44.79 6.35
CA PHE A 364 -15.56 43.51 6.89
C PHE A 364 -16.63 42.89 7.79
N VAL A 365 -16.84 41.58 7.67
CA VAL A 365 -17.67 40.80 8.58
C VAL A 365 -16.86 39.66 9.18
N ALA A 366 -16.74 39.61 10.50
CA ALA A 366 -15.97 38.58 11.19
C ALA A 366 -16.83 37.56 11.91
N SER A 367 -16.38 36.30 11.92
CA SER A 367 -16.95 35.29 12.81
C SER A 367 -16.69 35.64 14.28
N PRO A 368 -17.50 35.13 15.23
CA PRO A 368 -17.35 35.45 16.65
C PRO A 368 -15.95 35.11 17.20
N GLU A 369 -15.36 34.01 16.74
CA GLU A 369 -14.02 33.58 17.11
C GLU A 369 -12.93 34.55 16.60
N VAL A 370 -13.09 35.10 15.40
CA VAL A 370 -12.16 36.10 14.85
C VAL A 370 -12.34 37.41 15.58
N ASP A 371 -13.57 37.82 15.84
CA ASP A 371 -13.87 39.02 16.62
C ASP A 371 -13.27 38.95 18.03
N GLN A 372 -13.35 37.79 18.70
CA GLN A 372 -12.69 37.58 19.99
C GLN A 372 -11.16 37.69 19.89
N ILE A 373 -10.53 37.13 18.85
CA ILE A 373 -9.08 37.26 18.63
C ILE A 373 -8.72 38.73 18.39
N LEU A 374 -9.44 39.41 17.49
CA LEU A 374 -9.24 40.83 17.20
C LEU A 374 -9.41 41.67 18.47
N LYS A 375 -10.45 41.39 19.27
CA LYS A 375 -10.73 42.09 20.54
C LYS A 375 -9.71 41.85 21.63
N LYS A 376 -9.14 40.65 21.69
CA LYS A 376 -8.21 40.26 22.76
C LYS A 376 -6.78 40.70 22.44
N ASP A 377 -6.36 40.42 21.21
CA ASP A 377 -4.95 40.49 20.82
C ASP A 377 -4.65 41.83 20.11
N PHE A 378 -5.67 42.51 19.56
CA PHE A 378 -5.50 43.69 18.70
C PHE A 378 -6.42 44.88 19.04
N PHE A 379 -7.41 44.73 19.92
CA PHE A 379 -8.17 45.83 20.52
C PHE A 379 -7.91 45.84 22.03
N THR A 380 -7.94 47.00 22.68
CA THR A 380 -8.05 47.16 24.13
C THR A 380 -9.16 48.17 24.39
N CYS A 381 -10.03 47.85 25.35
CA CYS A 381 -11.08 48.75 25.82
C CYS A 381 -10.53 49.56 27.00
N ASP A 382 -10.74 50.88 27.00
CA ASP A 382 -10.67 51.67 28.23
C ASP A 382 -12.11 51.87 28.75
N ASN A 383 -12.34 51.60 30.03
CA ASN A 383 -13.69 51.46 30.59
C ASN A 383 -14.47 52.78 30.72
N ASN A 384 -13.92 53.93 30.29
CA ASN A 384 -14.56 55.24 30.47
C ASN A 384 -14.56 56.17 29.23
N ALA A 385 -14.23 55.69 28.03
CA ALA A 385 -14.43 56.48 26.82
C ALA A 385 -14.63 55.59 25.60
N SER A 386 -15.51 55.99 24.68
CA SER A 386 -15.83 55.35 23.40
C SER A 386 -14.67 55.30 22.39
N LYS A 387 -13.44 54.97 22.82
CA LYS A 387 -12.22 54.86 22.02
C LYS A 387 -11.50 53.53 22.32
N LEU A 388 -11.20 52.77 21.26
CA LEU A 388 -10.39 51.54 21.30
C LEU A 388 -8.88 51.87 21.25
N TYR A 389 -8.05 51.19 22.02
CA TYR A 389 -6.57 51.23 21.96
C TYR A 389 -5.95 49.83 21.75
N MET A 390 -4.64 49.62 21.87
CA MET A 390 -3.94 48.31 21.71
C MET A 390 -3.06 47.96 22.93
N SER A 391 -2.55 46.72 23.00
CA SER A 391 -1.62 46.24 24.04
C SER A 391 -0.21 46.86 23.95
N ASN A 392 0.50 46.90 25.09
CA ASN A 392 1.65 47.79 25.38
C ASN A 392 2.89 47.67 24.45
N GLU A 393 3.13 46.54 23.79
CA GLU A 393 4.33 46.34 22.95
C GLU A 393 4.20 46.97 21.56
N VAL A 394 3.01 46.96 20.97
CA VAL A 394 2.74 47.56 19.64
C VAL A 394 2.57 49.08 19.75
N MET A 395 2.07 49.56 20.90
CA MET A 395 1.85 50.98 21.20
C MET A 395 3.11 51.86 21.10
N ARG A 396 4.32 51.32 21.34
CA ARG A 396 5.56 52.14 21.27
C ARG A 396 5.94 52.57 19.86
N SER A 397 5.41 51.93 18.81
CA SER A 397 5.81 52.21 17.43
C SER A 397 4.82 53.07 16.63
N PHE A 398 3.59 53.29 17.11
CA PHE A 398 2.55 54.00 16.36
C PHE A 398 1.89 55.10 17.20
N HIS A 399 2.09 56.37 16.82
CA HIS A 399 1.67 57.56 17.58
C HIS A 399 0.19 57.96 17.42
N TYR A 400 -0.66 57.17 16.74
CA TYR A 400 -2.07 57.49 16.50
C TYR A 400 -2.95 56.24 16.63
N GLY A 401 -4.15 56.41 17.20
CA GLY A 401 -5.13 55.32 17.38
C GLY A 401 -5.34 54.51 16.11
N ILE A 402 -5.24 53.19 16.21
CA ILE A 402 -5.17 52.29 15.05
C ILE A 402 -6.59 51.95 14.55
N ALA A 403 -6.84 52.21 13.27
CA ALA A 403 -8.10 51.88 12.59
C ALA A 403 -8.34 50.35 12.53
N LYS A 404 -9.60 49.88 12.62
CA LYS A 404 -9.98 48.45 12.63
C LYS A 404 -9.38 47.65 11.47
N VAL A 405 -9.29 48.25 10.28
CA VAL A 405 -8.67 47.63 9.10
C VAL A 405 -7.19 47.29 9.29
N HIS A 406 -6.46 48.06 10.10
CA HIS A 406 -5.06 47.75 10.43
C HIS A 406 -4.97 46.52 11.33
N ALA A 407 -5.83 46.40 12.34
CA ALA A 407 -5.87 45.23 13.21
C ALA A 407 -6.17 43.95 12.41
N ILE A 408 -7.13 44.02 11.47
CA ILE A 408 -7.43 42.93 10.53
C ILE A 408 -6.19 42.57 9.70
N LEU A 409 -5.50 43.56 9.12
CA LEU A 409 -4.32 43.32 8.30
C LEU A 409 -3.18 42.67 9.11
N ILE A 410 -2.89 43.18 10.31
CA ILE A 410 -1.88 42.62 11.21
C ILE A 410 -2.24 41.17 11.57
N TRP A 411 -3.51 40.90 11.88
CA TRP A 411 -3.99 39.55 12.16
C TRP A 411 -3.79 38.61 10.95
N THR A 412 -4.13 39.03 9.74
CA THR A 412 -3.92 38.20 8.53
C THR A 412 -2.43 37.96 8.23
N LEU A 413 -1.56 38.93 8.52
CA LEU A 413 -0.10 38.79 8.44
C LEU A 413 0.41 37.78 9.47
N SER A 414 -0.04 37.87 10.72
CA SER A 414 0.29 36.92 11.78
C SER A 414 -0.13 35.50 11.39
N ASN A 415 -1.30 35.34 10.74
CA ASN A 415 -1.73 34.04 10.21
C ASN A 415 -0.81 33.54 9.08
N THR A 416 -0.38 34.42 8.16
CA THR A 416 0.60 34.06 7.12
C THR A 416 1.91 33.57 7.72
N VAL A 417 2.50 34.32 8.67
CA VAL A 417 3.74 33.94 9.36
C VAL A 417 3.58 32.61 10.07
N LYS A 418 2.48 32.45 10.81
CA LYS A 418 2.17 31.18 11.49
C LYS A 418 2.10 30.02 10.51
N LYS A 419 1.37 30.18 9.39
CA LYS A 419 1.24 29.16 8.34
C LYS A 419 2.59 28.79 7.73
N ILE A 420 3.44 29.77 7.43
CA ILE A 420 4.80 29.52 6.92
C ILE A 420 5.60 28.71 7.94
N CYS A 421 5.59 29.11 9.22
CA CYS A 421 6.29 28.39 10.27
C CYS A 421 5.78 26.95 10.45
N ASP A 422 4.48 26.74 10.29
CA ASP A 422 3.85 25.40 10.38
C ASP A 422 4.26 24.51 9.20
N LEU A 423 4.56 25.09 8.02
CA LEU A 423 4.98 24.38 6.82
C LEU A 423 6.49 24.13 6.74
N ILE A 424 7.32 24.87 7.48
CA ILE A 424 8.79 24.73 7.43
C ILE A 424 9.26 23.29 7.67
N PRO A 425 8.79 22.55 8.70
CA PRO A 425 9.21 21.17 8.91
C PRO A 425 8.89 20.28 7.70
N TYR A 426 7.73 20.45 7.09
CA TYR A 426 7.32 19.69 5.91
C TYR A 426 8.21 20.02 4.69
N PHE A 427 8.46 21.30 4.45
CA PHE A 427 9.40 21.75 3.42
C PHE A 427 10.79 21.13 3.60
N VAL A 428 11.32 21.11 4.83
CA VAL A 428 12.62 20.50 5.13
C VAL A 428 12.60 19.00 4.86
N SER A 429 11.53 18.29 5.25
CA SER A 429 11.36 16.86 4.97
C SER A 429 11.37 16.57 3.47
N GLN A 430 10.59 17.31 2.69
CA GLN A 430 10.54 17.18 1.24
C GLN A 430 11.89 17.44 0.58
N PHE A 431 12.62 18.44 1.07
CA PHE A 431 13.93 18.76 0.52
C PHE A 431 14.99 17.71 0.88
N ILE A 432 14.95 17.14 2.09
CA ILE A 432 15.78 15.98 2.47
C ILE A 432 15.54 14.82 1.50
N CYS A 433 14.28 14.49 1.21
CA CYS A 433 13.93 13.46 0.22
C CYS A 433 14.54 13.75 -1.17
N THR A 434 14.45 15.01 -1.63
CA THR A 434 15.05 15.44 -2.90
C THR A 434 16.58 15.26 -2.89
N LEU A 435 17.24 15.59 -1.78
CA LEU A 435 18.69 15.44 -1.63
C LEU A 435 19.12 13.97 -1.68
N HIS A 436 18.39 13.07 -1.02
CA HIS A 436 18.66 11.63 -1.08
C HIS A 436 18.54 11.10 -2.52
N LYS A 437 17.49 11.49 -3.24
CA LYS A 437 17.32 11.14 -4.66
C LYS A 437 18.44 11.70 -5.53
N ALA A 438 18.91 12.93 -5.27
CA ALA A 438 20.03 13.53 -5.99
C ALA A 438 21.30 12.68 -5.86
N SER A 439 21.64 12.28 -4.63
CA SER A 439 22.81 11.46 -4.35
C SER A 439 22.69 10.07 -5.00
N ALA A 440 21.54 9.42 -4.85
CA ALA A 440 21.27 8.13 -5.47
C ALA A 440 21.40 8.18 -7.01
N TYR A 441 20.84 9.22 -7.64
CA TYR A 441 20.98 9.43 -9.08
C TYR A 441 22.43 9.71 -9.49
N ASN A 442 23.17 10.51 -8.71
CA ASN A 442 24.57 10.82 -8.98
C ASN A 442 25.46 9.56 -8.95
N LYS A 443 25.23 8.67 -7.98
CA LYS A 443 25.93 7.37 -7.88
C LYS A 443 25.64 6.49 -9.10
N LEU A 444 24.40 6.46 -9.56
CA LEU A 444 24.01 5.70 -10.75
C LEU A 444 24.72 6.20 -12.02
N VAL A 445 24.71 7.52 -12.26
CA VAL A 445 25.33 8.11 -13.46
C VAL A 445 26.86 7.97 -13.42
N SER A 446 27.47 8.06 -12.23
CA SER A 446 28.92 7.92 -12.06
C SER A 446 29.44 6.51 -12.37
N ASN A 447 28.60 5.48 -12.19
CA ASN A 447 28.95 4.07 -12.43
C ASN A 447 28.93 3.65 -13.92
N LYS A 448 28.59 4.56 -14.85
CA LYS A 448 28.57 4.32 -16.32
C LYS A 448 27.76 3.09 -16.79
N SER A 449 26.88 2.54 -15.95
CA SER A 449 25.93 1.49 -16.33
C SER A 449 24.86 2.04 -17.29
N ASP A 450 24.30 1.19 -18.17
CA ASP A 450 23.20 1.60 -19.04
C ASP A 450 22.00 2.05 -18.17
N PRO A 451 21.59 3.34 -18.23
CA PRO A 451 20.52 3.86 -17.39
C PRO A 451 19.15 3.23 -17.69
N PHE A 452 19.01 2.50 -18.80
CA PHE A 452 17.79 1.78 -19.18
C PHE A 452 17.85 0.29 -18.90
N ASP A 453 18.95 -0.22 -18.34
CA ASP A 453 19.03 -1.59 -17.86
C ASP A 453 18.05 -1.80 -16.69
N LYS A 454 17.29 -2.90 -16.75
CA LYS A 454 16.22 -3.23 -15.80
C LYS A 454 16.77 -3.37 -14.37
N PHE A 455 18.00 -3.85 -14.21
CA PHE A 455 18.67 -3.95 -12.92
C PHE A 455 19.02 -2.56 -12.35
N THR A 456 19.52 -1.66 -13.20
CA THR A 456 19.82 -0.26 -12.86
C THR A 456 18.58 0.52 -12.42
N VAL A 457 17.44 0.36 -13.12
CA VAL A 457 16.15 0.98 -12.74
C VAL A 457 15.63 0.41 -11.41
N LYS A 458 15.75 -0.90 -11.19
CA LYS A 458 15.34 -1.54 -9.92
C LYS A 458 16.18 -1.03 -8.74
N ASN A 459 17.48 -0.90 -8.90
CA ASN A 459 18.36 -0.37 -7.86
C ASN A 459 18.07 1.10 -7.55
N LEU A 460 17.79 1.90 -8.59
CA LEU A 460 17.36 3.28 -8.41
C LEU A 460 16.02 3.35 -7.65
N ALA A 461 15.05 2.51 -8.01
CA ALA A 461 13.78 2.42 -7.31
C ALA A 461 13.98 2.05 -5.83
N ILE A 462 14.79 1.03 -5.53
CA ILE A 462 15.14 0.63 -4.16
C ILE A 462 15.75 1.80 -3.37
N SER A 463 16.62 2.59 -4.01
CA SER A 463 17.24 3.77 -3.37
C SER A 463 16.26 4.93 -3.14
N TYR A 464 15.11 4.94 -3.83
CA TYR A 464 14.08 5.99 -3.72
C TYR A 464 12.93 5.59 -2.78
N VAL A 465 12.91 4.35 -2.30
CA VAL A 465 11.88 3.86 -1.39
C VAL A 465 12.09 4.44 0.01
N GLU A 466 11.00 4.94 0.60
CA GLU A 466 10.94 5.40 1.99
C GLU A 466 10.06 4.49 2.84
N GLU A 467 10.32 4.43 4.14
CA GLU A 467 9.44 3.78 5.10
C GLU A 467 8.12 4.58 5.22
N GLU A 468 6.99 3.92 5.01
CA GLU A 468 5.65 4.49 5.19
C GLU A 468 5.09 4.16 6.58
N VAL A 469 5.40 2.98 7.14
CA VAL A 469 4.98 2.64 8.51
C VAL A 469 5.82 3.39 9.51
N LEU A 470 5.16 4.31 10.21
CA LEU A 470 5.75 4.99 11.36
C LEU A 470 5.46 4.15 12.62
N GLU A 471 6.51 3.59 13.20
CA GLU A 471 6.39 2.94 14.51
C GLU A 471 5.84 3.90 15.57
N LEU A 472 5.17 3.36 16.59
CA LEU A 472 4.60 4.18 17.68
C LEU A 472 5.65 5.09 18.34
N HIS A 473 6.90 4.65 18.44
CA HIS A 473 7.97 5.49 18.98
C HIS A 473 8.38 6.63 18.04
N LYS A 474 8.22 6.47 16.72
CA LYS A 474 8.45 7.54 15.73
C LYS A 474 7.30 8.55 15.73
N LEU A 475 6.06 8.07 15.89
CA LEU A 475 4.86 8.91 16.01
C LEU A 475 4.80 9.67 17.36
N TYR A 476 5.13 8.98 18.45
CA TYR A 476 4.83 9.42 19.83
C TYR A 476 5.97 9.32 20.83
N GLY A 477 7.08 8.67 20.46
CA GLY A 477 8.23 8.42 21.35
C GLY A 477 9.24 9.57 21.42
N HIS A 478 9.09 10.60 20.58
CA HIS A 478 9.70 11.88 20.89
C HIS A 478 9.10 12.41 22.19
N SER A 479 9.94 12.96 23.07
CA SER A 479 9.42 13.80 24.15
C SER A 479 8.41 14.74 23.50
N ARG A 480 7.22 14.86 24.11
CA ARG A 480 6.13 15.74 23.67
C ARG A 480 6.52 17.22 23.84
N GLY A 481 7.75 17.54 23.45
CA GLY A 481 8.44 18.79 23.61
C GLY A 481 7.94 19.73 22.54
N ILE A 482 7.64 20.92 23.00
CA ILE A 482 7.69 22.10 22.18
C ILE A 482 9.17 22.48 22.15
N ASP A 483 9.77 22.59 20.97
CA ASP A 483 11.15 23.05 20.81
C ASP A 483 11.17 24.24 19.83
N ASN A 484 12.27 24.99 19.83
CA ASN A 484 12.46 26.06 18.88
C ASN A 484 12.60 25.49 17.46
N LEU A 485 12.00 26.17 16.48
CA LEU A 485 11.92 25.71 15.10
C LEU A 485 13.31 25.52 14.46
N PRO A 486 14.32 26.38 14.70
CA PRO A 486 15.68 26.12 14.25
C PRO A 486 16.28 24.80 14.77
N SER A 487 16.05 24.45 16.04
CA SER A 487 16.50 23.19 16.66
C SER A 487 15.79 21.98 16.06
N ILE A 488 14.49 22.09 15.79
CA ILE A 488 13.72 21.05 15.10
C ILE A 488 14.33 20.79 13.73
N VAL A 489 14.52 21.85 12.94
CA VAL A 489 15.11 21.77 11.59
C VAL A 489 16.54 21.23 11.63
N TYR A 490 17.36 21.70 12.57
CA TYR A 490 18.72 21.19 12.79
C TYR A 490 18.70 19.69 13.09
N THR A 491 17.80 19.24 13.97
CA THR A 491 17.68 17.82 14.34
C THR A 491 17.25 16.97 13.15
N MET A 492 16.30 17.45 12.34
CA MET A 492 15.87 16.76 11.12
C MET A 492 17.02 16.60 10.12
N LEU A 493 17.72 17.69 9.82
CA LEU A 493 18.86 17.68 8.90
C LEU A 493 20.00 16.80 9.43
N LYS A 494 20.33 16.91 10.72
CA LYS A 494 21.37 16.09 11.36
C LYS A 494 21.04 14.59 11.33
N ARG A 495 19.78 14.21 11.54
CA ARG A 495 19.35 12.80 11.44
C ARG A 495 19.53 12.25 10.03
N SER A 496 19.23 13.04 9.01
CA SER A 496 19.46 12.65 7.61
C SER A 496 20.95 12.53 7.28
N LEU A 497 21.79 13.42 7.82
CA LEU A 497 23.25 13.36 7.66
C LEU A 497 23.91 12.20 8.42
N ASN A 498 23.33 11.79 9.55
CA ASN A 498 23.86 10.72 10.42
C ASN A 498 23.26 9.34 10.14
N SER A 499 22.15 9.25 9.40
CA SER A 499 21.63 7.95 9.00
C SER A 499 22.61 7.32 8.03
N ASP A 500 23.01 6.08 8.30
CA ASP A 500 23.79 5.21 7.41
C ASP A 500 23.19 5.06 5.99
N ASN A 501 22.06 5.71 5.68
CA ASN A 501 21.45 5.83 4.35
C ASN A 501 22.33 6.53 3.29
N LEU A 502 23.42 7.20 3.69
CA LEU A 502 24.43 7.70 2.73
C LEU A 502 25.40 6.61 2.28
N VAL A 503 25.49 5.52 3.03
CA VAL A 503 26.15 4.28 2.61
C VAL A 503 25.04 3.37 2.10
N VAL A 504 25.09 3.03 0.81
CA VAL A 504 24.34 1.87 0.34
C VAL A 504 24.97 0.68 1.05
N HIS A 505 24.43 0.29 2.20
CA HIS A 505 24.78 -1.01 2.78
C HIS A 505 24.33 -2.03 1.75
N ASP A 506 25.28 -2.81 1.27
CA ASP A 506 25.06 -3.98 0.42
C ASP A 506 23.82 -4.73 0.90
N LEU A 507 22.70 -4.58 0.19
CA LEU A 507 21.57 -5.49 0.26
C LEU A 507 21.93 -6.76 -0.54
N VAL A 508 23.06 -7.36 -0.15
CA VAL A 508 23.49 -8.71 -0.45
C VAL A 508 24.05 -9.25 0.85
N GLY A 509 23.23 -9.99 1.61
CA GLY A 509 23.73 -10.89 2.64
C GLY A 509 23.07 -10.78 4.02
N ASP A 510 22.56 -11.93 4.46
CA ASP A 510 22.38 -12.33 5.86
C ASP A 510 21.28 -11.63 6.69
N THR A 511 20.03 -12.08 6.51
CA THR A 511 19.07 -12.10 7.62
C THR A 511 19.49 -13.15 8.65
N ARG A 512 20.47 -12.84 9.48
CA ARG A 512 20.64 -13.47 10.79
C ARG A 512 20.62 -12.39 11.85
N GLY A 513 19.64 -12.51 12.74
CA GLY A 513 19.38 -11.56 13.81
C GLY A 513 20.63 -11.31 14.64
N PHE A 514 20.96 -10.03 14.80
CA PHE A 514 21.89 -9.58 15.81
C PHE A 514 21.22 -8.44 16.59
N ASN A 515 20.84 -8.76 17.83
CA ASN A 515 20.56 -7.77 18.85
C ASN A 515 21.88 -7.06 19.18
N ILE A 516 22.03 -5.81 18.78
CA ILE A 516 23.13 -4.96 19.23
C ILE A 516 22.55 -4.03 20.30
N THR A 517 22.98 -4.22 21.55
CA THR A 517 22.72 -3.30 22.66
C THR A 517 23.63 -2.08 22.56
N THR A 518 23.10 -0.94 23.02
CA THR A 518 23.64 0.43 22.92
C THR A 518 25.05 0.66 23.48
N ASP A 519 25.68 -0.31 24.15
CA ASP A 519 26.97 -0.11 24.83
C ASP A 519 28.21 -0.39 23.96
N SER A 520 28.05 -0.84 22.71
CA SER A 520 29.19 -1.23 21.86
C SER A 520 29.75 -0.12 20.96
N ILE A 521 29.14 1.07 20.94
CA ILE A 521 29.49 2.15 19.99
C ILE A 521 30.64 3.06 20.50
N GLU A 522 30.96 3.06 21.80
CA GLU A 522 31.96 4.00 22.35
C GLU A 522 33.44 3.61 22.18
N LYS A 523 33.78 2.51 21.47
CA LYS A 523 35.18 2.01 21.44
C LYS A 523 35.70 1.53 20.07
N MET A 524 35.48 2.26 18.98
CA MET A 524 36.29 2.06 17.76
C MET A 524 37.19 3.28 17.48
N PRO A 525 38.50 3.09 17.24
CA PRO A 525 39.43 4.17 17.02
C PRO A 525 39.30 4.72 15.59
N MET A 526 39.30 6.06 15.47
CA MET A 526 39.34 6.76 14.18
C MET A 526 40.66 6.46 13.45
N SER A 527 40.61 5.74 12.33
CA SER A 527 41.66 5.80 11.32
C SER A 527 41.40 6.97 10.39
N ALA A 528 42.19 8.03 10.54
CA ALA A 528 42.22 9.16 9.61
C ALA A 528 42.88 8.73 8.30
N THR A 529 42.13 8.66 7.19
CA THR A 529 42.59 8.82 5.78
C THR A 529 41.46 8.57 4.77
N GLU A 530 40.34 9.28 4.88
CA GLU A 530 39.38 9.39 3.75
C GLU A 530 38.98 10.85 3.57
N GLN A 531 39.14 11.37 2.35
CA GLN A 531 38.63 12.70 2.01
C GLN A 531 37.10 12.69 2.20
N PRO A 532 36.49 13.75 2.77
CA PRO A 532 35.04 13.79 2.91
C PRO A 532 34.40 13.70 1.54
N ASP A 533 33.59 12.66 1.38
CA ASP A 533 32.80 12.31 0.20
C ASP A 533 32.20 13.59 -0.43
N SER A 534 32.30 13.74 -1.75
CA SER A 534 31.73 14.92 -2.45
C SER A 534 30.26 15.13 -2.13
N ASP A 535 29.57 14.03 -1.80
CA ASP A 535 28.16 13.99 -1.40
C ASP A 535 27.90 14.71 -0.07
N LEU A 536 28.77 14.55 0.92
CA LEU A 536 28.67 15.22 2.21
C LEU A 536 28.88 16.74 2.11
N LYS A 537 29.64 17.22 1.13
CA LYS A 537 29.95 18.66 0.99
C LYS A 537 28.73 19.48 0.56
N PHE A 538 27.98 19.03 -0.47
CA PHE A 538 26.81 19.77 -0.93
C PHE A 538 25.63 19.65 0.06
N LEU A 539 25.46 18.48 0.71
CA LEU A 539 24.45 18.30 1.76
C LEU A 539 24.65 19.27 2.92
N ASN A 540 25.90 19.46 3.34
CA ASN A 540 26.25 20.44 4.37
C ASN A 540 25.99 21.89 3.91
N PHE A 541 26.25 22.22 2.64
CA PHE A 541 25.97 23.56 2.10
C PHE A 541 24.47 23.89 2.17
N PHE A 542 23.62 23.04 1.61
CA PHE A 542 22.17 23.28 1.60
C PHE A 542 21.55 23.20 3.00
N SER A 543 22.05 22.30 3.86
CA SER A 543 21.64 22.24 5.27
C SER A 543 21.94 23.56 5.98
N THR A 544 23.13 24.14 5.75
CA THR A 544 23.52 25.44 6.33
C THR A 544 22.64 26.58 5.82
N GLU A 545 22.33 26.59 4.53
CA GLU A 545 21.45 27.60 3.91
C GLU A 545 20.02 27.53 4.48
N ILE A 546 19.44 26.34 4.59
CA ILE A 546 18.11 26.12 5.18
C ILE A 546 18.10 26.57 6.64
N GLN A 547 19.08 26.15 7.44
CA GLN A 547 19.20 26.58 8.84
C GLN A 547 19.32 28.10 8.97
N SER A 548 20.13 28.73 8.12
CA SER A 548 20.30 30.19 8.07
C SER A 548 19.00 30.91 7.71
N ARG A 549 18.22 30.39 6.75
CA ARG A 549 16.89 30.93 6.41
C ARG A 549 15.93 30.82 7.59
N VAL A 550 15.80 29.63 8.18
CA VAL A 550 14.88 29.40 9.30
C VAL A 550 15.26 30.25 10.51
N LYS A 551 16.54 30.37 10.85
CA LYS A 551 17.02 31.19 11.97
C LYS A 551 16.75 32.68 11.76
N ARG A 552 16.81 33.19 10.52
CA ARG A 552 16.48 34.60 10.23
C ARG A 552 15.00 34.93 10.46
N ILE A 553 14.10 33.97 10.27
CA ILE A 553 12.65 34.22 10.22
C ILE A 553 11.94 33.78 11.50
N ALA A 554 12.44 32.71 12.12
CA ALA A 554 11.71 31.96 13.13
C ALA A 554 12.60 31.56 14.32
N ALA A 555 13.63 32.36 14.64
CA ALA A 555 14.59 32.10 15.71
C ALA A 555 13.93 31.71 17.05
N GLU A 556 12.86 32.42 17.41
CA GLU A 556 12.17 32.28 18.70
C GLU A 556 10.85 31.50 18.59
N VAL A 557 10.53 31.00 17.38
CA VAL A 557 9.27 30.32 17.13
C VAL A 557 9.35 28.91 17.67
N HIS A 558 8.44 28.59 18.58
CA HIS A 558 8.35 27.28 19.21
C HIS A 558 7.24 26.43 18.56
N ARG A 559 7.52 25.16 18.31
CA ARG A 559 6.60 24.23 17.64
C ARG A 559 6.64 22.82 18.24
N PRO A 560 5.54 22.05 18.11
CA PRO A 560 5.58 20.61 18.36
C PRO A 560 6.60 19.95 17.43
N CYS A 561 7.42 19.06 17.97
CA CYS A 561 8.44 18.36 17.18
C CYS A 561 7.85 17.33 16.20
N SER A 562 6.58 16.92 16.34
CA SER A 562 5.93 15.95 15.46
C SER A 562 5.13 16.59 14.33
N MET A 563 5.26 16.05 13.12
CA MET A 563 4.46 16.46 11.96
C MET A 563 3.09 15.78 12.00
N LEU A 564 2.03 16.56 12.18
CA LEU A 564 0.67 16.05 12.32
C LEU A 564 -0.27 16.45 11.18
N ASP A 565 -0.04 17.60 10.54
CA ASP A 565 -0.94 18.16 9.51
C ASP A 565 -0.42 17.95 8.09
N GLU A 566 0.23 16.82 7.86
CA GLU A 566 0.72 16.43 6.54
C GLU A 566 -0.44 16.01 5.64
N GLU A 567 -0.43 16.52 4.41
CA GLU A 567 -1.35 16.16 3.35
C GLU A 567 -0.54 15.49 2.23
N GLN A 568 -1.04 14.37 1.70
CA GLN A 568 -0.34 13.61 0.67
C GLN A 568 -1.30 13.14 -0.41
N GLU A 569 -0.84 13.09 -1.65
CA GLU A 569 -1.54 12.37 -2.72
C GLU A 569 -1.05 10.93 -2.73
N ARG A 570 -1.99 9.98 -2.77
CA ARG A 570 -1.69 8.55 -2.73
C ARG A 570 -2.24 7.89 -3.98
N GLU A 571 -1.37 7.21 -4.70
CA GLU A 571 -1.75 6.32 -5.81
C GLU A 571 -1.48 4.89 -5.36
N LEU A 572 -2.52 4.05 -5.43
CA LEU A 572 -2.44 2.64 -5.12
C LEU A 572 -2.61 1.88 -6.44
N GLU A 573 -1.56 1.17 -6.84
CA GLU A 573 -1.69 0.14 -7.85
C GLU A 573 -2.44 -1.03 -7.21
N HIS A 574 -3.64 -1.29 -7.70
CA HIS A 574 -4.42 -2.44 -7.26
C HIS A 574 -4.03 -3.61 -8.14
N GLU A 575 -3.20 -4.51 -7.63
CA GLU A 575 -3.07 -5.84 -8.24
C GLU A 575 -4.41 -6.55 -8.03
N LEU A 576 -5.15 -6.75 -9.12
CA LEU A 576 -6.32 -7.62 -9.15
C LEU A 576 -5.82 -9.07 -9.10
N GLU A 577 -5.81 -9.68 -7.92
CA GLU A 577 -5.80 -11.13 -7.80
C GLU A 577 -7.12 -11.68 -8.37
N GLU A 578 -7.11 -12.05 -9.65
CA GLU A 578 -8.20 -12.81 -10.25
C GLU A 578 -8.06 -14.29 -9.83
N GLU A 579 -8.77 -14.69 -8.77
CA GLU A 579 -8.98 -16.11 -8.46
C GLU A 579 -9.81 -16.76 -9.57
N MET A 580 -9.15 -17.54 -10.43
CA MET A 580 -9.81 -18.33 -11.47
C MET A 580 -10.48 -19.55 -10.83
N HIS A 581 -11.79 -19.50 -10.61
CA HIS A 581 -12.56 -20.71 -10.29
C HIS A 581 -12.66 -21.61 -11.53
N VAL A 582 -11.81 -22.64 -11.59
CA VAL A 582 -11.91 -23.70 -12.59
C VAL A 582 -13.10 -24.60 -12.23
N GLU A 583 -14.13 -24.63 -13.09
CA GLU A 583 -15.24 -25.56 -12.95
C GLU A 583 -14.74 -27.01 -13.18
N LEU A 584 -14.69 -27.80 -12.10
CA LEU A 584 -14.29 -29.20 -12.17
C LEU A 584 -15.35 -30.04 -12.91
N PRO A 585 -14.97 -31.09 -13.66
CA PRO A 585 -15.94 -31.96 -14.31
C PRO A 585 -16.85 -32.65 -13.28
N GLY A 586 -18.08 -32.94 -13.71
CA GLY A 586 -19.10 -33.57 -12.86
C GLY A 586 -18.70 -34.93 -12.27
N PRO A 587 -19.44 -35.43 -11.26
CA PRO A 587 -19.10 -36.66 -10.55
C PRO A 587 -19.08 -37.89 -11.49
N ALA A 588 -17.94 -38.56 -11.59
CA ALA A 588 -17.81 -39.84 -12.29
C ALA A 588 -18.27 -41.01 -11.41
N LYS A 589 -18.76 -42.08 -12.04
CA LYS A 589 -19.20 -43.29 -11.33
C LYS A 589 -17.98 -44.05 -10.79
N PRO A 590 -17.85 -44.27 -9.47
CA PRO A 590 -16.69 -44.95 -8.89
C PRO A 590 -16.69 -46.45 -9.26
N LEU A 591 -15.50 -47.01 -9.48
CA LEU A 591 -15.32 -48.45 -9.60
C LEU A 591 -15.45 -49.10 -8.22
N GLU A 592 -16.02 -50.30 -8.12
CA GLU A 592 -16.05 -51.03 -6.85
C GLU A 592 -14.63 -51.41 -6.40
N PRO A 593 -14.19 -50.99 -5.20
CA PRO A 593 -12.85 -51.26 -4.72
C PRO A 593 -12.69 -52.75 -4.39
N HIS A 594 -11.57 -53.34 -4.80
CA HIS A 594 -11.25 -54.74 -4.53
C HIS A 594 -9.77 -54.91 -4.24
N VAL A 595 -9.43 -56.05 -3.61
CA VAL A 595 -8.02 -56.40 -3.40
C VAL A 595 -7.49 -57.06 -4.65
N SER A 596 -6.48 -56.47 -5.28
CA SER A 596 -5.91 -57.02 -6.51
C SER A 596 -5.35 -58.43 -6.28
N GLU A 597 -5.69 -59.39 -7.12
CA GLU A 597 -5.19 -60.77 -7.02
C GLU A 597 -3.67 -60.83 -7.03
N GLY A 598 -3.04 -59.98 -7.85
CA GLY A 598 -1.59 -59.85 -7.90
C GLY A 598 -0.96 -59.39 -6.58
N LEU A 599 -1.64 -58.51 -5.82
CA LEU A 599 -1.20 -58.12 -4.49
C LEU A 599 -1.26 -59.32 -3.54
N ILE A 600 -2.34 -60.10 -3.57
CA ILE A 600 -2.51 -61.30 -2.73
C ILE A 600 -1.39 -62.31 -3.00
N GLU A 601 -1.06 -62.56 -4.27
CA GLU A 601 0.01 -63.50 -4.66
C GLU A 601 1.39 -63.03 -4.19
N VAL A 602 1.68 -61.73 -4.30
CA VAL A 602 2.92 -61.13 -3.76
C VAL A 602 2.96 -61.27 -2.24
N LEU A 603 1.86 -60.97 -1.54
CA LEU A 603 1.78 -61.05 -0.08
C LEU A 603 1.95 -62.48 0.46
N LYS A 604 1.36 -63.49 -0.21
CA LYS A 604 1.50 -64.91 0.16
C LYS A 604 2.91 -65.44 -0.09
N SER A 605 3.53 -65.05 -1.20
CA SER A 605 4.77 -65.65 -1.71
C SER A 605 6.04 -64.96 -1.19
N CYS A 606 5.96 -63.70 -0.74
CA CYS A 606 7.10 -62.93 -0.27
C CYS A 606 7.67 -63.33 1.11
N SER A 607 7.17 -64.40 1.72
CA SER A 607 7.76 -64.99 2.94
C SER A 607 9.15 -65.61 2.72
N ARG A 608 9.65 -65.67 1.47
CA ARG A 608 10.99 -66.13 1.09
C ARG A 608 11.78 -64.96 0.49
N SER A 609 12.66 -64.36 1.28
CA SER A 609 13.44 -63.16 0.92
C SER A 609 14.38 -63.46 -0.26
N GLY A 610 13.99 -63.00 -1.46
CA GLY A 610 14.81 -63.10 -2.68
C GLY A 610 14.03 -63.07 -3.99
N LEU A 611 12.77 -63.51 -3.99
CA LEU A 611 11.93 -63.58 -5.21
C LEU A 611 10.97 -62.38 -5.40
N CYS A 612 10.92 -61.46 -4.44
CA CYS A 612 9.96 -60.35 -4.42
C CYS A 612 9.99 -59.45 -5.68
N PRO A 613 11.15 -59.02 -6.22
CA PRO A 613 11.18 -58.22 -7.45
C PRO A 613 10.61 -58.94 -8.68
N LEU A 614 10.86 -60.26 -8.82
CA LEU A 614 10.36 -61.06 -9.93
C LEU A 614 8.85 -61.29 -9.82
N LEU A 615 8.35 -61.49 -8.60
CA LEU A 615 6.91 -61.63 -8.34
C LEU A 615 6.17 -60.32 -8.62
N CYS A 616 6.72 -59.18 -8.21
CA CYS A 616 6.13 -57.87 -8.53
C CYS A 616 6.08 -57.64 -10.04
N LYS A 617 7.15 -57.93 -10.78
CA LYS A 617 7.16 -57.84 -12.24
C LYS A 617 6.15 -58.77 -12.93
N ARG A 618 5.84 -59.92 -12.34
CA ARG A 618 4.90 -60.90 -12.90
C ARG A 618 3.44 -60.56 -12.60
N HIS A 619 3.15 -60.01 -11.43
CA HIS A 619 1.79 -59.90 -10.90
C HIS A 619 1.28 -58.47 -10.70
N LEU A 620 2.15 -57.45 -10.76
CA LEU A 620 1.80 -56.04 -10.57
C LEU A 620 2.17 -55.21 -11.80
N ALA A 621 1.50 -54.07 -11.94
CA ALA A 621 1.76 -53.12 -13.01
C ALA A 621 2.94 -52.20 -12.67
N PRO A 622 3.70 -51.71 -13.67
CA PRO A 622 4.69 -50.66 -13.47
C PRO A 622 4.00 -49.32 -13.12
N LEU A 623 4.73 -48.41 -12.47
CA LEU A 623 4.19 -47.11 -12.07
C LEU A 623 3.62 -46.27 -13.23
N SER A 624 4.15 -46.42 -14.44
CA SER A 624 3.63 -45.73 -15.63
C SER A 624 2.15 -45.99 -15.91
N ASP A 625 1.60 -47.11 -15.44
CA ASP A 625 0.24 -47.52 -15.76
C ASP A 625 -0.81 -46.63 -15.09
N ILE A 626 -0.43 -45.83 -14.07
CA ILE A 626 -1.31 -44.80 -13.50
C ILE A 626 -1.75 -43.76 -14.55
N PHE A 627 -1.00 -43.62 -15.65
CA PHE A 627 -1.29 -42.70 -16.74
C PHE A 627 -2.05 -43.37 -17.90
N SER A 628 -2.24 -44.69 -17.88
CA SER A 628 -2.74 -45.46 -19.04
C SER A 628 -4.10 -44.99 -19.59
N LYS A 629 -4.93 -44.35 -18.76
CA LYS A 629 -6.25 -43.81 -19.12
C LYS A 629 -6.37 -42.29 -18.98
N THR A 630 -5.26 -41.59 -18.82
CA THR A 630 -5.20 -40.12 -18.70
C THR A 630 -4.70 -39.50 -20.02
N SER A 631 -4.78 -38.18 -20.15
CA SER A 631 -4.15 -37.43 -21.25
C SER A 631 -2.64 -37.63 -21.32
N PHE A 632 -2.04 -38.14 -20.24
CA PHE A 632 -0.62 -38.40 -20.10
C PHE A 632 -0.18 -39.83 -20.47
N ALA A 633 -1.05 -40.66 -21.05
CA ALA A 633 -0.75 -42.07 -21.32
C ALA A 633 0.53 -42.28 -22.16
N GLN A 634 0.75 -41.46 -23.18
CA GLN A 634 1.92 -41.56 -24.06
C GLN A 634 3.19 -41.05 -23.37
N THR A 635 3.15 -39.85 -22.81
CA THR A 635 4.28 -39.19 -22.14
C THR A 635 4.68 -39.88 -20.84
N GLY A 636 3.72 -40.27 -20.01
CA GLY A 636 3.95 -41.01 -18.77
C GLY A 636 4.61 -42.37 -19.01
N LYS A 637 4.20 -43.09 -20.06
CA LYS A 637 4.84 -44.35 -20.46
C LYS A 637 6.25 -44.13 -21.03
N GLN A 638 6.50 -43.03 -21.72
CA GLN A 638 7.84 -42.69 -22.20
C GLN A 638 8.81 -42.41 -21.04
N HIS A 639 8.38 -41.67 -20.03
CA HIS A 639 9.25 -41.19 -18.95
C HIS A 639 9.41 -42.18 -17.77
N PHE A 640 8.42 -43.05 -17.52
CA PHE A 640 8.37 -43.85 -16.28
C PHE A 640 8.26 -45.37 -16.51
N ASN A 641 8.71 -45.89 -17.66
CA ASN A 641 8.57 -47.32 -18.05
C ASN A 641 9.50 -48.31 -17.34
N GLY A 642 10.20 -47.91 -16.28
CA GLY A 642 11.23 -48.75 -15.67
C GLY A 642 11.57 -48.30 -14.26
N GLY A 643 11.64 -49.26 -13.34
CA GLY A 643 12.00 -48.99 -11.95
C GLY A 643 11.62 -50.12 -11.00
N MET A 644 11.89 -49.89 -9.72
CA MET A 644 11.48 -50.77 -8.63
C MET A 644 10.16 -50.34 -8.00
N VAL A 645 9.34 -49.51 -8.67
CA VAL A 645 8.04 -49.03 -8.17
C VAL A 645 6.91 -49.66 -8.99
N PHE A 646 6.04 -50.38 -8.29
CA PHE A 646 4.90 -51.11 -8.84
C PHE A 646 3.59 -50.59 -8.25
N VAL A 647 2.50 -50.78 -8.98
CA VAL A 647 1.16 -50.37 -8.59
C VAL A 647 0.17 -51.52 -8.75
N THR A 648 -0.86 -51.54 -7.91
CA THR A 648 -1.95 -52.50 -8.01
C THR A 648 -2.99 -52.07 -9.03
N GLN A 649 -3.79 -53.01 -9.52
CA GLN A 649 -4.85 -52.71 -10.49
C GLN A 649 -5.91 -51.78 -9.89
N ASP A 650 -6.25 -51.99 -8.62
CA ASP A 650 -7.16 -51.11 -7.87
C ASP A 650 -6.57 -49.69 -7.71
N PHE A 651 -5.25 -49.55 -7.54
CA PHE A 651 -4.61 -48.22 -7.49
C PHE A 651 -4.73 -47.47 -8.82
N VAL A 652 -4.65 -48.17 -9.96
CA VAL A 652 -4.74 -47.58 -11.30
C VAL A 652 -6.18 -47.21 -11.69
N LEU A 653 -7.18 -48.02 -11.32
CA LEU A 653 -8.57 -47.84 -11.74
C LEU A 653 -9.46 -47.30 -10.61
N THR A 654 -9.93 -46.06 -10.75
CA THR A 654 -10.74 -45.38 -9.73
C THR A 654 -12.20 -45.19 -10.11
N VAL A 655 -12.46 -44.94 -11.39
CA VAL A 655 -13.79 -44.60 -11.92
C VAL A 655 -14.05 -45.37 -13.22
N GLU A 656 -15.33 -45.56 -13.53
CA GLU A 656 -15.76 -46.11 -14.82
C GLU A 656 -15.45 -45.10 -15.94
N GLY A 657 -14.65 -45.51 -16.92
CA GLY A 657 -14.27 -44.65 -18.03
C GLY A 657 -13.20 -45.24 -18.94
N LYS A 658 -13.20 -44.83 -20.21
CA LYS A 658 -12.24 -45.30 -21.22
C LYS A 658 -11.02 -44.38 -21.39
N GLN A 659 -11.17 -43.06 -21.26
CA GLN A 659 -10.09 -42.05 -21.43
C GLN A 659 -10.41 -40.75 -20.64
N GLY A 660 -9.42 -39.87 -20.47
CA GLY A 660 -9.58 -38.53 -19.89
C GLY A 660 -9.70 -38.49 -18.36
N LEU A 661 -9.10 -39.46 -17.66
CA LEU A 661 -9.26 -39.65 -16.22
C LEU A 661 -8.24 -38.86 -15.36
N ASP A 662 -7.75 -37.73 -15.86
CA ASP A 662 -6.67 -36.92 -15.25
C ASP A 662 -7.00 -36.53 -13.80
N ASN A 663 -8.23 -36.09 -13.56
CA ASN A 663 -8.71 -35.64 -12.25
C ASN A 663 -8.97 -36.80 -11.27
N TYR A 664 -8.86 -38.05 -11.72
CA TYR A 664 -9.15 -39.25 -10.93
C TYR A 664 -7.91 -40.12 -10.66
N VAL A 665 -6.70 -39.61 -10.92
CA VAL A 665 -5.44 -40.26 -10.56
C VAL A 665 -5.26 -40.25 -9.04
N LYS A 666 -5.17 -41.43 -8.40
CA LYS A 666 -5.03 -41.54 -6.94
C LYS A 666 -3.79 -40.80 -6.41
N ASP A 667 -3.96 -40.24 -5.22
CA ASP A 667 -2.84 -39.79 -4.40
C ASP A 667 -2.01 -40.99 -3.94
N ILE A 668 -0.70 -40.83 -3.99
CA ILE A 668 0.21 -41.80 -3.39
C ILE A 668 0.15 -41.59 -1.87
N ARG A 669 -0.35 -42.58 -1.12
CA ARG A 669 -0.46 -42.52 0.36
C ARG A 669 0.08 -43.75 1.07
N TRP A 670 -0.04 -44.93 0.46
CA TRP A 670 0.34 -46.19 1.09
C TRP A 670 1.37 -46.92 0.26
N ILE A 671 2.45 -47.34 0.91
CA ILE A 671 3.58 -48.04 0.27
C ILE A 671 3.84 -49.33 1.04
N ILE A 672 3.90 -50.46 0.33
CA ILE A 672 4.39 -51.73 0.86
C ILE A 672 5.83 -51.95 0.39
N LYS A 673 6.72 -52.33 1.33
CA LYS A 673 8.13 -52.65 1.04
C LYS A 673 8.63 -53.81 1.92
N PRO A 674 9.53 -54.69 1.44
CA PRO A 674 10.21 -55.66 2.29
C PRO A 674 11.00 -55.02 3.45
N ARG A 675 10.96 -55.62 4.64
CA ARG A 675 11.83 -55.20 5.76
C ARG A 675 13.29 -55.59 5.46
N SER A 676 14.18 -54.60 5.40
CA SER A 676 15.64 -54.83 5.37
C SER A 676 16.20 -54.80 6.80
N ALA A 677 17.06 -55.75 7.15
CA ALA A 677 17.74 -55.79 8.45
C ALA A 677 18.65 -54.57 8.71
N ASN A 678 19.09 -53.88 7.65
CA ASN A 678 20.03 -52.76 7.72
C ASN A 678 19.43 -51.40 7.31
N GLY A 679 18.10 -51.30 7.13
CA GLY A 679 17.39 -50.08 6.69
C GLY A 679 17.69 -49.63 5.24
N LYS A 680 18.83 -50.02 4.69
CA LYS A 680 19.21 -49.90 3.28
C LYS A 680 18.94 -51.24 2.61
N GLY A 681 18.00 -51.29 1.68
CA GLY A 681 17.63 -52.53 0.99
C GLY A 681 16.92 -52.26 -0.33
N ASP A 682 17.50 -52.80 -1.39
CA ASP A 682 17.06 -52.79 -2.79
C ASP A 682 15.86 -53.73 -3.01
N GLY A 683 14.73 -53.41 -2.37
CA GLY A 683 13.45 -54.10 -2.56
C GLY A 683 12.45 -53.27 -3.38
N PRO A 684 11.47 -53.90 -4.05
CA PRO A 684 10.44 -53.18 -4.77
C PRO A 684 9.52 -52.39 -3.82
N PHE A 685 9.07 -51.23 -4.28
CA PHE A 685 8.04 -50.39 -3.66
C PHE A 685 6.71 -50.68 -4.34
N ILE A 686 5.68 -51.00 -3.59
CA ILE A 686 4.35 -51.30 -4.12
C ILE A 686 3.38 -50.24 -3.62
N LEU A 687 2.81 -49.44 -4.52
CA LEU A 687 1.76 -48.47 -4.20
C LEU A 687 0.41 -49.19 -4.26
N ILE A 688 -0.38 -48.99 -3.21
CA ILE A 688 -1.67 -49.64 -3.03
C ILE A 688 -2.75 -48.61 -2.71
N SER A 689 -4.01 -48.97 -2.94
CA SER A 689 -5.13 -48.10 -2.57
C SER A 689 -5.39 -48.07 -1.07
N ASN A 690 -6.18 -47.10 -0.59
CA ASN A 690 -6.63 -47.05 0.79
C ASN A 690 -7.39 -48.33 1.21
N PHE A 691 -8.15 -48.93 0.28
CA PHE A 691 -8.91 -50.16 0.53
C PHE A 691 -7.98 -51.36 0.72
N GLU A 692 -6.99 -51.51 -0.16
CA GLU A 692 -5.97 -52.56 -0.08
C GLU A 692 -5.08 -52.39 1.17
N ALA A 693 -4.76 -51.16 1.56
CA ALA A 693 -4.01 -50.85 2.77
C ALA A 693 -4.74 -51.30 4.04
N GLU A 694 -6.05 -51.01 4.13
CA GLU A 694 -6.88 -51.45 5.25
C GLU A 694 -7.00 -52.98 5.30
N TYR A 695 -7.18 -53.64 4.16
CA TYR A 695 -7.18 -55.10 4.08
C TYR A 695 -5.86 -55.68 4.58
N TYR A 696 -4.72 -55.13 4.13
CA TYR A 696 -3.40 -55.60 4.53
C TYR A 696 -3.13 -55.36 6.02
N ALA A 697 -3.50 -54.19 6.56
CA ALA A 697 -3.38 -53.87 7.97
C ALA A 697 -4.18 -54.85 8.86
N ARG A 698 -5.41 -55.21 8.46
CA ARG A 698 -6.21 -56.24 9.17
C ARG A 698 -5.55 -57.61 9.11
N MET A 699 -4.99 -57.98 7.96
CA MET A 699 -4.26 -59.24 7.81
C MET A 699 -3.03 -59.28 8.71
N LEU A 700 -2.23 -58.20 8.74
CA LEU A 700 -1.08 -58.04 9.62
C LEU A 700 -1.48 -58.14 11.10
N ASN A 701 -2.55 -57.45 11.51
CA ASN A 701 -3.04 -57.51 12.88
C ASN A 701 -3.47 -58.93 13.29
N ARG A 702 -4.15 -59.68 12.41
CA ARG A 702 -4.50 -61.09 12.65
C ARG A 702 -3.26 -61.97 12.75
N MET A 703 -2.26 -61.77 11.89
CA MET A 703 -1.00 -62.53 11.92
C MET A 703 -0.20 -62.24 13.20
N ILE A 704 -0.11 -60.97 13.62
CA ILE A 704 0.58 -60.55 14.85
C ILE A 704 -0.16 -61.09 16.09
N PHE A 705 -1.49 -60.99 16.13
CA PHE A 705 -2.31 -61.47 17.24
C PHE A 705 -2.23 -62.99 17.41
N ASN A 706 -2.30 -63.76 16.32
CA ASN A 706 -2.21 -65.22 16.35
C ASN A 706 -0.80 -65.73 16.72
N ARG A 707 0.26 -64.92 16.55
CA ARG A 707 1.66 -65.30 16.77
C ARG A 707 2.26 -64.83 18.11
N ARG A 708 1.50 -64.15 18.98
CA ARG A 708 1.92 -63.76 20.35
C ARG A 708 2.25 -64.95 21.30
N LYS A 709 2.17 -66.21 20.86
CA LYS A 709 2.48 -67.42 21.66
C LYS A 709 3.87 -68.07 21.42
N LYS A 710 4.70 -67.60 20.47
CA LYS A 710 6.11 -68.04 20.29
C LYS A 710 6.98 -66.87 19.82
N SER A 711 8.27 -66.87 20.14
CA SER A 711 9.26 -65.87 19.69
C SER A 711 9.25 -65.73 18.16
N VAL A 712 9.17 -64.50 17.66
CA VAL A 712 8.83 -64.22 16.25
C VAL A 712 10.06 -63.77 15.46
N ASP A 713 10.39 -64.51 14.40
CA ASP A 713 11.17 -63.99 13.28
C ASP A 713 10.24 -63.20 12.33
N ILE A 714 10.49 -61.90 12.21
CA ILE A 714 9.67 -60.93 11.46
C ILE A 714 10.30 -60.55 10.11
N SER A 715 11.42 -61.18 9.75
CA SER A 715 12.26 -60.83 8.60
C SER A 715 11.60 -61.07 7.23
N GLY A 716 10.52 -61.87 7.17
CA GLY A 716 9.78 -62.18 5.94
C GLY A 716 8.47 -61.40 5.72
N ILE A 717 8.12 -60.45 6.60
CA ILE A 717 6.87 -59.67 6.49
C ILE A 717 7.17 -58.33 5.79
N LEU A 718 6.41 -58.02 4.74
CA LEU A 718 6.47 -56.69 4.11
C LEU A 718 5.91 -55.63 5.08
N ALA A 719 6.60 -54.51 5.21
CA ALA A 719 6.15 -53.39 6.02
C ALA A 719 5.21 -52.49 5.20
N LEU A 720 4.14 -52.04 5.86
CA LEU A 720 3.21 -51.04 5.35
C LEU A 720 3.63 -49.67 5.88
N TYR A 721 3.78 -48.70 5.00
CA TYR A 721 4.19 -47.34 5.31
C TYR A 721 3.20 -46.32 4.78
N TYR A 722 3.05 -45.23 5.52
CA TYR A 722 2.31 -44.05 5.10
C TYR A 722 3.25 -43.03 4.47
N PHE A 723 2.88 -42.51 3.30
CA PHE A 723 3.59 -41.45 2.60
C PHE A 723 2.78 -40.16 2.67
N ALA A 724 3.43 -39.10 3.15
CA ALA A 724 2.88 -37.74 3.18
C ALA A 724 3.71 -36.86 2.24
N PRO A 725 3.12 -36.27 1.19
CA PRO A 725 3.85 -35.34 0.34
C PRO A 725 4.22 -34.06 1.09
N LEU A 726 5.34 -33.43 0.72
CA LEU A 726 5.83 -32.19 1.32
C LEU A 726 5.20 -30.98 0.64
N THR A 727 3.98 -30.64 1.03
CA THR A 727 3.20 -29.53 0.46
C THR A 727 3.28 -28.24 1.28
N ARG A 728 4.01 -28.23 2.41
CA ARG A 728 4.21 -27.00 3.22
C ARG A 728 5.68 -26.72 3.51
N LEU A 729 6.02 -25.44 3.57
CA LEU A 729 7.32 -24.98 4.06
C LEU A 729 7.56 -25.51 5.49
N GLN A 730 8.76 -26.04 5.74
CA GLN A 730 9.17 -26.59 7.04
C GLN A 730 8.38 -27.82 7.53
N GLN A 731 7.69 -28.53 6.62
CA GLN A 731 7.05 -29.80 6.97
C GLN A 731 8.11 -30.87 7.33
N PRO A 732 8.01 -31.54 8.49
CA PRO A 732 8.98 -32.56 8.89
C PRO A 732 8.89 -33.79 7.99
N ARG A 733 10.04 -34.35 7.59
CA ARG A 733 10.12 -35.57 6.74
C ARG A 733 9.71 -36.85 7.45
N GLN A 734 9.89 -36.91 8.78
CA GLN A 734 9.69 -38.13 9.55
C GLN A 734 8.65 -37.88 10.64
N PHE A 735 7.69 -38.80 10.77
CA PHE A 735 6.82 -38.85 11.94
C PHE A 735 7.58 -39.51 13.10
N LEU A 736 7.60 -38.85 14.26
CA LEU A 736 8.38 -39.24 15.46
C LEU A 736 8.08 -40.65 16.01
N THR A 737 7.06 -41.35 15.50
CA THR A 737 6.51 -42.58 16.09
C THR A 737 6.43 -43.79 15.16
N ILE A 738 6.89 -43.69 13.90
CA ILE A 738 6.83 -44.78 12.91
C ILE A 738 8.23 -45.01 12.36
N SER A 739 8.62 -46.27 12.10
CA SER A 739 9.85 -46.57 11.35
C SER A 739 9.81 -45.82 10.02
N SER A 740 10.63 -44.79 9.87
CA SER A 740 10.69 -43.93 8.69
C SER A 740 11.61 -44.53 7.64
N PHE A 741 11.24 -44.38 6.37
CA PHE A 741 12.13 -44.61 5.23
C PHE A 741 11.92 -43.48 4.23
N ASP A 742 12.97 -43.07 3.52
CA ASP A 742 12.85 -42.09 2.45
C ASP A 742 12.51 -42.80 1.12
N PRO A 743 11.36 -42.49 0.49
CA PRO A 743 10.98 -43.09 -0.76
C PRO A 743 11.81 -42.55 -1.94
N PRO A 744 11.89 -43.31 -3.04
CA PRO A 744 12.61 -42.87 -4.23
C PRO A 744 12.03 -41.55 -4.78
N PRO A 745 12.86 -40.71 -5.44
CA PRO A 745 12.47 -39.38 -5.91
C PRO A 745 11.20 -39.35 -6.76
N ILE A 746 10.98 -40.39 -7.58
CA ILE A 746 9.78 -40.54 -8.41
C ILE A 746 8.47 -40.51 -7.61
N ILE A 747 8.46 -41.07 -6.39
CA ILE A 747 7.28 -41.04 -5.51
C ILE A 747 7.08 -39.64 -4.92
N HIS A 748 8.16 -38.92 -4.60
CA HIS A 748 8.07 -37.53 -4.16
C HIS A 748 7.52 -36.62 -5.25
N VAL A 749 8.02 -36.74 -6.48
CA VAL A 749 7.62 -35.94 -7.63
C VAL A 749 6.15 -36.20 -7.97
N LEU A 750 5.75 -37.46 -8.18
CA LEU A 750 4.37 -37.80 -8.55
C LEU A 750 3.38 -37.70 -7.38
N GLY A 751 3.87 -37.71 -6.14
CA GLY A 751 3.10 -37.48 -4.94
C GLY A 751 2.80 -36.00 -4.65
N GLY A 752 3.46 -35.05 -5.34
CA GLY A 752 3.25 -33.61 -5.14
C GLY A 752 4.11 -32.99 -4.03
N SER A 753 5.30 -33.53 -3.76
CA SER A 753 6.22 -32.91 -2.79
C SER A 753 6.94 -31.71 -3.41
N VAL A 754 6.45 -30.49 -3.18
CA VAL A 754 6.99 -29.25 -3.76
C VAL A 754 7.94 -28.46 -2.83
N HIS A 755 7.84 -28.67 -1.52
CA HIS A 755 8.69 -28.02 -0.50
C HIS A 755 9.72 -28.98 0.11
N ALA A 756 10.54 -29.63 -0.73
CA ALA A 756 11.65 -30.45 -0.27
C ALA A 756 12.74 -29.60 0.45
N ASP A 757 13.34 -30.13 1.52
CA ASP A 757 14.61 -29.57 2.03
C ASP A 757 15.76 -29.78 1.03
N ASN A 758 16.89 -29.12 1.29
CA ASN A 758 18.02 -29.07 0.36
C ASN A 758 18.56 -30.47 -0.02
N GLU A 759 18.56 -31.43 0.91
CA GLU A 759 19.12 -32.77 0.67
C GLU A 759 18.30 -33.53 -0.39
N LEU A 760 16.99 -33.72 -0.19
CA LEU A 760 16.18 -34.40 -1.22
C LEU A 760 15.88 -33.50 -2.44
N GLN A 761 16.00 -32.18 -2.34
CA GLN A 761 15.99 -31.32 -3.52
C GLN A 761 17.14 -31.67 -4.47
N GLU A 762 18.37 -31.85 -3.96
CA GLU A 762 19.51 -32.31 -4.78
C GLU A 762 19.27 -33.70 -5.36
N VAL A 763 18.67 -34.62 -4.59
CA VAL A 763 18.36 -35.98 -5.07
C VAL A 763 17.30 -35.95 -6.18
N ILE A 764 16.25 -35.14 -6.04
CA ILE A 764 15.22 -34.94 -7.06
C ILE A 764 15.83 -34.30 -8.30
N GLN A 765 16.67 -33.28 -8.13
CA GLN A 765 17.35 -32.60 -9.23
C GLN A 765 18.23 -33.57 -10.04
N ARG A 766 19.03 -34.41 -9.36
CA ARG A 766 19.83 -35.47 -10.00
C ARG A 766 18.95 -36.49 -10.72
N PHE A 767 17.85 -36.89 -10.11
CA PHE A 767 16.89 -37.82 -10.70
C PHE A 767 16.22 -37.26 -11.95
N LEU A 768 15.85 -35.97 -11.96
CA LEU A 768 15.25 -35.31 -13.12
C LEU A 768 16.29 -34.97 -14.21
N GLY A 769 17.56 -34.83 -13.84
CA GLY A 769 18.62 -34.45 -14.77
C GLY A 769 18.47 -33.01 -15.22
N ILE A 770 18.09 -32.13 -14.29
CA ILE A 770 17.86 -30.71 -14.54
C ILE A 770 19.03 -29.91 -13.96
N CYS A 771 19.65 -29.09 -14.80
CA CYS A 771 20.51 -28.01 -14.36
C CYS A 771 19.60 -26.96 -13.69
N PRO A 772 19.87 -26.50 -12.46
CA PRO A 772 19.01 -25.54 -11.79
C PRO A 772 19.27 -24.16 -12.38
N TYR A 773 18.21 -23.42 -12.71
CA TYR A 773 18.37 -22.03 -13.13
C TYR A 773 19.00 -21.24 -11.96
N PRO A 774 20.12 -20.53 -12.16
CA PRO A 774 20.78 -19.78 -11.10
C PRO A 774 19.97 -18.51 -10.79
N GLY A 775 18.88 -18.68 -10.05
CA GLY A 775 18.08 -17.57 -9.55
C GLY A 775 18.89 -16.69 -8.59
N ASP A 776 18.77 -15.37 -8.79
CA ASP A 776 19.19 -14.28 -7.90
C ASP A 776 20.71 -14.00 -7.75
N CYS A 777 21.59 -14.64 -8.52
CA CYS A 777 23.02 -14.28 -8.59
C CYS A 777 23.41 -13.88 -10.02
N GLY A 778 23.68 -12.59 -10.27
CA GLY A 778 23.89 -12.01 -11.61
C GLY A 778 25.03 -12.59 -12.47
N GLU A 779 25.85 -13.51 -11.97
CA GLU A 779 26.86 -14.25 -12.75
C GLU A 779 26.33 -15.58 -13.34
N GLY A 780 25.11 -15.98 -13.01
CA GLY A 780 24.52 -17.26 -13.40
C GLY A 780 24.02 -17.33 -14.85
N ASP A 781 23.53 -16.21 -15.39
CA ASP A 781 22.96 -16.17 -16.74
C ASP A 781 24.00 -16.42 -17.84
N GLU A 782 25.25 -15.98 -17.66
CA GLU A 782 26.31 -16.22 -18.64
C GLU A 782 26.63 -17.71 -18.76
N LYS A 783 26.75 -18.44 -17.64
CA LYS A 783 27.02 -19.90 -17.65
C LYS A 783 25.83 -20.73 -18.12
N TRP A 784 24.61 -20.35 -17.74
CA TRP A 784 23.41 -21.01 -18.22
C TRP A 784 23.26 -20.86 -19.74
N ASN A 785 23.40 -19.63 -20.24
CA ASN A 785 23.37 -19.35 -21.68
C ASN A 785 24.57 -19.95 -22.41
N GLU A 786 25.74 -20.05 -21.77
CA GLU A 786 26.91 -20.78 -22.29
C GLU A 786 26.62 -22.29 -22.42
N TYR A 787 26.03 -22.92 -21.40
CA TYR A 787 25.67 -24.33 -21.45
C TYR A 787 24.56 -24.60 -22.49
N PHE A 788 23.58 -23.71 -22.59
CA PHE A 788 22.54 -23.78 -23.61
C PHE A 788 23.12 -23.61 -25.02
N SER A 789 23.95 -22.58 -25.26
CA SER A 789 24.58 -22.32 -26.56
C SER A 789 25.58 -23.41 -26.99
N LYS A 790 26.24 -24.07 -26.03
CA LYS A 790 27.05 -25.28 -26.27
C LYS A 790 26.23 -26.56 -26.47
N GLY A 791 24.90 -26.49 -26.35
CA GLY A 791 23.97 -27.62 -26.50
C GLY A 791 24.07 -28.66 -25.36
N TRP A 792 24.62 -28.25 -24.21
CA TRP A 792 24.85 -29.08 -23.03
C TRP A 792 23.59 -29.26 -22.19
N ILE A 793 22.71 -28.27 -22.20
CA ILE A 793 21.37 -28.28 -21.59
C ILE A 793 20.34 -27.80 -22.60
N GLU A 794 19.09 -28.21 -22.44
CA GLU A 794 17.92 -27.67 -23.14
C GLU A 794 17.45 -26.37 -22.49
N ARG A 795 16.47 -25.70 -23.12
CA ARG A 795 16.01 -24.37 -22.68
C ARG A 795 15.37 -24.40 -21.30
N ASP A 796 14.76 -25.53 -20.95
CA ASP A 796 14.14 -25.82 -19.65
C ASP A 796 15.15 -26.37 -18.62
N GLY A 797 16.45 -26.36 -18.96
CA GLY A 797 17.52 -26.84 -18.08
C GLY A 797 17.76 -28.34 -18.10
N PHE A 798 16.96 -29.12 -18.85
CA PHE A 798 17.18 -30.56 -18.96
C PHE A 798 18.54 -30.88 -19.58
N VAL A 799 19.23 -31.91 -19.11
CA VAL A 799 20.52 -32.35 -19.63
C VAL A 799 20.35 -33.52 -20.60
N PRO A 800 20.50 -33.33 -21.92
CA PRO A 800 20.32 -34.40 -22.92
C PRO A 800 21.31 -35.55 -22.75
N ASP A 801 20.93 -36.76 -23.16
CA ASP A 801 21.77 -37.97 -23.04
C ASP A 801 23.18 -37.81 -23.65
N ARG A 802 23.31 -37.07 -24.76
CA ARG A 802 24.59 -36.80 -25.44
C ARG A 802 25.61 -36.06 -24.56
N THR A 803 25.14 -35.25 -23.62
CA THR A 803 25.96 -34.37 -22.75
C THR A 803 25.83 -34.74 -21.27
N LYS A 804 24.88 -35.63 -20.94
CA LYS A 804 24.54 -36.12 -19.60
C LYS A 804 25.75 -36.50 -18.76
N ARG A 805 26.67 -37.29 -19.32
CA ARG A 805 27.88 -37.72 -18.59
C ARG A 805 28.84 -36.58 -18.25
N THR A 806 29.01 -35.62 -19.17
CA THR A 806 29.94 -34.48 -19.02
C THR A 806 29.37 -33.38 -18.14
N VAL A 807 28.06 -33.13 -18.23
CA VAL A 807 27.39 -32.03 -17.54
C VAL A 807 27.02 -32.44 -16.12
N LEU A 808 26.46 -33.63 -15.90
CA LEU A 808 26.14 -34.08 -14.55
C LEU A 808 27.39 -34.33 -13.71
N SER A 809 28.52 -34.71 -14.31
CA SER A 809 29.80 -34.78 -13.59
C SER A 809 30.34 -33.41 -13.16
N LYS A 810 29.93 -32.33 -13.84
CA LYS A 810 30.32 -30.94 -13.53
C LYS A 810 29.34 -30.26 -12.57
N LEU A 811 28.05 -30.55 -12.70
CA LEU A 811 26.97 -30.03 -11.82
C LEU A 811 26.96 -30.74 -10.47
N PHE A 812 27.32 -32.03 -10.46
CA PHE A 812 27.41 -32.84 -9.25
C PHE A 812 28.80 -33.49 -9.19
N PRO A 813 29.86 -32.68 -8.99
CA PRO A 813 31.19 -33.23 -8.79
C PRO A 813 31.13 -34.17 -7.59
N ILE A 814 31.58 -35.41 -7.78
CA ILE A 814 31.64 -36.40 -6.71
C ILE A 814 32.67 -35.89 -5.70
N MET A 815 32.22 -35.16 -4.68
CA MET A 815 33.06 -34.83 -3.53
C MET A 815 33.05 -36.01 -2.59
N THR A 816 34.17 -36.73 -2.54
CA THR A 816 34.49 -37.62 -1.44
C THR A 816 34.86 -36.78 -0.22
N GLY A 817 33.89 -36.57 0.67
CA GLY A 817 34.15 -36.35 2.09
C GLY A 817 34.37 -34.91 2.58
N SER A 818 33.78 -34.63 3.73
CA SER A 818 33.82 -33.45 4.61
C SER A 818 35.15 -32.69 4.71
N ASN A 819 35.09 -31.39 5.04
CA ASN A 819 36.26 -30.54 5.33
C ASN A 819 37.08 -30.94 6.58
N GLU A 820 36.61 -31.88 7.40
CA GLU A 820 37.49 -32.56 8.37
C GLU A 820 38.50 -33.48 7.66
N LYS A 821 38.09 -34.09 6.53
CA LYS A 821 38.92 -34.97 5.70
C LYS A 821 39.88 -34.22 4.80
N TRP A 822 39.65 -32.94 4.51
CA TRP A 822 40.59 -32.12 3.72
C TRP A 822 41.94 -31.98 4.45
N ASN A 823 41.88 -31.70 5.75
CA ASN A 823 43.06 -31.69 6.62
C ASN A 823 43.63 -33.10 6.84
N GLU A 824 42.79 -34.13 6.82
CA GLU A 824 43.22 -35.54 6.87
C GLU A 824 43.97 -35.98 5.59
N TYR A 825 43.53 -35.55 4.41
CA TYR A 825 44.13 -35.86 3.12
C TYR A 825 45.43 -35.09 2.89
N PHE A 826 45.49 -33.85 3.37
CA PHE A 826 46.72 -33.08 3.43
C PHE A 826 47.75 -33.71 4.38
N SER A 827 47.35 -34.14 5.58
CA SER A 827 48.26 -34.79 6.54
C SER A 827 48.72 -36.20 6.13
N LYS A 828 47.99 -36.88 5.24
CA LYS A 828 48.35 -38.19 4.67
C LYS A 828 49.09 -38.10 3.31
N GLY A 829 49.29 -36.89 2.77
CA GLY A 829 50.12 -36.64 1.57
C GLY A 829 49.47 -37.01 0.24
N TRP A 830 48.13 -37.08 0.17
CA TRP A 830 47.39 -37.46 -1.05
C TRP A 830 47.02 -36.27 -1.94
N ILE A 831 47.03 -35.08 -1.36
CA ILE A 831 46.85 -33.78 -1.99
C ILE A 831 47.91 -32.84 -1.41
N GLU A 832 48.48 -31.96 -2.22
CA GLU A 832 49.39 -30.93 -1.71
C GLU A 832 48.63 -29.81 -0.97
N ARG A 833 49.38 -28.96 -0.26
CA ARG A 833 48.81 -27.89 0.60
C ARG A 833 48.05 -26.82 -0.22
N ASP A 834 48.26 -26.82 -1.53
CA ASP A 834 47.60 -25.98 -2.54
C ASP A 834 46.49 -26.72 -3.33
N GLY A 835 46.24 -28.00 -3.03
CA GLY A 835 45.20 -28.82 -3.66
C GLY A 835 45.62 -29.53 -4.95
N PHE A 836 46.90 -29.52 -5.33
CA PHE A 836 47.38 -30.25 -6.51
C PHE A 836 47.43 -31.78 -6.27
N VAL A 837 47.03 -32.58 -7.27
CA VAL A 837 47.01 -34.05 -7.21
C VAL A 837 48.07 -34.63 -8.17
N PRO A 838 49.12 -35.31 -7.67
CA PRO A 838 50.21 -35.82 -8.51
C PRO A 838 49.77 -36.93 -9.48
N VAL A 839 50.40 -36.96 -10.65
CA VAL A 839 49.97 -37.70 -11.86
C VAL A 839 50.04 -39.24 -11.76
N LEU A 840 50.67 -39.82 -10.73
CA LEU A 840 50.89 -41.27 -10.59
C LEU A 840 49.84 -42.04 -9.76
N SER A 841 48.79 -41.39 -9.26
CA SER A 841 47.72 -42.03 -8.45
C SER A 841 46.42 -42.33 -9.24
N LYS A 842 46.47 -42.33 -10.58
CA LYS A 842 45.31 -42.68 -11.45
C LYS A 842 44.94 -44.17 -11.49
N LEU A 843 45.40 -45.01 -10.55
CA LEU A 843 45.19 -46.46 -10.59
C LEU A 843 44.69 -46.99 -9.23
N PHE A 844 43.45 -47.52 -9.24
CA PHE A 844 42.74 -48.37 -8.26
C PHE A 844 42.07 -47.71 -7.02
N PRO A 845 41.00 -48.29 -6.44
CA PRO A 845 39.78 -48.83 -7.07
C PRO A 845 38.48 -48.42 -6.34
N ILE A 846 37.38 -48.47 -7.09
CA ILE A 846 35.98 -48.67 -6.63
C ILE A 846 35.93 -49.82 -5.61
N MET A 847 35.03 -49.77 -4.62
CA MET A 847 34.17 -50.88 -4.11
C MET A 847 33.49 -50.40 -2.82
N THR A 848 32.18 -50.45 -2.63
CA THR A 848 31.18 -51.46 -3.03
C THR A 848 29.87 -50.74 -3.41
N GLY A 849 29.05 -51.16 -4.35
CA GLY A 849 28.92 -52.42 -5.07
C GLY A 849 27.50 -52.45 -5.66
N SER A 850 27.27 -51.70 -6.72
CA SER A 850 26.32 -51.99 -7.80
C SER A 850 26.39 -50.84 -8.81
N ASN A 851 26.57 -51.23 -10.05
CA ASN A 851 26.76 -50.35 -11.19
C ASN A 851 25.49 -49.52 -11.47
N ASP A 852 25.68 -48.28 -11.94
CA ASP A 852 24.72 -47.54 -12.78
C ASP A 852 23.32 -47.22 -12.25
N VAL A 853 23.16 -46.66 -11.04
CA VAL A 853 21.83 -46.25 -10.58
C VAL A 853 21.73 -44.75 -10.27
N ASN A 854 20.91 -44.06 -11.08
CA ASN A 854 20.31 -42.71 -10.89
C ASN A 854 21.01 -41.46 -11.44
N ILE A 855 21.59 -41.52 -12.65
CA ILE A 855 22.08 -40.33 -13.39
C ILE A 855 20.95 -39.71 -14.24
N CYS A 856 19.70 -39.71 -13.76
CA CYS A 856 18.49 -39.40 -14.53
C CYS A 856 18.10 -40.47 -15.60
N PRO A 857 16.93 -41.13 -15.43
CA PRO A 857 16.47 -42.19 -16.34
C PRO A 857 15.80 -41.66 -17.62
N PHE A 858 15.62 -40.33 -17.76
CA PHE A 858 14.88 -39.74 -18.85
C PHE A 858 15.76 -39.53 -20.09
N THR A 859 15.27 -39.95 -21.26
CA THR A 859 15.94 -39.74 -22.55
C THR A 859 15.55 -38.41 -23.22
N SER A 860 14.49 -37.77 -22.72
CA SER A 860 13.97 -36.45 -23.14
C SER A 860 13.43 -35.70 -21.92
N SER A 861 13.31 -34.37 -22.01
CA SER A 861 12.90 -33.55 -20.87
C SER A 861 11.52 -33.95 -20.30
N PRO A 862 11.42 -34.24 -18.99
CA PRO A 862 10.14 -34.48 -18.33
C PRO A 862 9.48 -33.18 -17.82
N VAL A 863 10.11 -32.00 -17.98
CA VAL A 863 9.72 -30.74 -17.31
C VAL A 863 8.29 -30.33 -17.65
N GLU A 864 7.94 -30.26 -18.94
CA GLU A 864 6.61 -29.85 -19.38
C GLU A 864 5.52 -30.80 -18.87
N PHE A 865 5.78 -32.11 -18.94
CA PHE A 865 4.89 -33.13 -18.39
C PHE A 865 4.68 -32.92 -16.88
N LEU A 866 5.75 -32.69 -16.13
CA LEU A 866 5.69 -32.53 -14.67
C LEU A 866 4.93 -31.27 -14.25
N ILE A 867 5.13 -30.15 -14.93
CA ILE A 867 4.38 -28.91 -14.67
C ILE A 867 2.90 -29.15 -14.93
N LYS A 868 2.53 -29.71 -16.08
CA LYS A 868 1.13 -30.01 -16.42
C LYS A 868 0.52 -31.00 -15.41
N PHE A 869 1.25 -32.02 -15.01
CA PHE A 869 0.79 -33.00 -14.02
C PHE A 869 0.61 -32.38 -12.62
N LEU A 870 1.58 -31.62 -12.12
CA LEU A 870 1.50 -31.00 -10.80
C LEU A 870 0.41 -29.93 -10.72
N CYS A 871 0.23 -29.13 -11.78
CA CYS A 871 -0.83 -28.14 -11.85
C CYS A 871 -2.21 -28.79 -12.01
N ASN A 872 -2.38 -29.69 -12.99
CA ASN A 872 -3.71 -30.15 -13.40
C ASN A 872 -4.20 -31.38 -12.63
N VAL A 873 -3.29 -32.23 -12.13
CA VAL A 873 -3.64 -33.48 -11.43
C VAL A 873 -3.42 -33.38 -9.92
N ARG A 874 -2.40 -32.63 -9.49
CA ARG A 874 -2.14 -32.39 -8.05
C ARG A 874 -2.69 -31.06 -7.54
N TYR A 875 -3.24 -30.22 -8.42
CA TYR A 875 -3.84 -28.93 -8.08
C TYR A 875 -2.88 -27.98 -7.34
N LEU A 876 -1.58 -28.04 -7.67
CA LEU A 876 -0.54 -27.24 -7.02
C LEU A 876 -0.19 -25.97 -7.83
N GLY A 877 -1.05 -25.45 -8.69
CA GLY A 877 -0.69 -24.36 -9.63
C GLY A 877 -0.04 -23.15 -8.97
N GLU A 878 -0.70 -22.57 -7.96
CA GLU A 878 -0.20 -21.40 -7.23
C GLU A 878 0.99 -21.75 -6.33
N GLU A 879 0.88 -22.83 -5.56
CA GLU A 879 1.95 -23.30 -4.66
C GLU A 879 3.23 -23.70 -5.43
N LEU A 880 3.11 -24.25 -6.64
CA LEU A 880 4.22 -24.68 -7.46
C LEU A 880 5.08 -23.48 -7.84
N SER A 881 4.48 -22.39 -8.33
CA SER A 881 5.19 -21.18 -8.80
C SER A 881 6.16 -20.58 -7.77
N SER A 882 5.78 -20.61 -6.49
CA SER A 882 6.56 -20.07 -5.37
C SER A 882 7.45 -21.12 -4.69
N SER A 883 7.26 -22.41 -4.99
CA SER A 883 7.98 -23.52 -4.37
C SER A 883 9.39 -23.72 -4.94
N LYS A 884 10.23 -24.43 -4.18
CA LYS A 884 11.57 -24.87 -4.62
C LYS A 884 11.49 -25.81 -5.83
N MET A 885 10.48 -26.65 -5.90
CA MET A 885 10.23 -27.52 -7.06
C MET A 885 9.85 -26.70 -8.30
N GLY A 886 9.03 -25.66 -8.17
CA GLY A 886 8.68 -24.79 -9.29
C GLY A 886 9.87 -24.01 -9.83
N LYS A 887 10.72 -23.47 -8.94
CA LYS A 887 12.00 -22.87 -9.34
C LYS A 887 12.91 -23.85 -10.07
N LEU A 888 12.96 -25.12 -9.62
CA LEU A 888 13.72 -26.18 -10.28
C LEU A 888 13.16 -26.51 -11.68
N LEU A 889 11.84 -26.48 -11.86
CA LEU A 889 11.17 -26.76 -13.13
C LEU A 889 11.02 -25.52 -14.04
N GLY A 890 11.45 -24.33 -13.59
CA GLY A 890 11.28 -23.08 -14.35
C GLY A 890 9.82 -22.58 -14.42
N SER A 891 8.94 -22.98 -13.50
CA SER A 891 7.51 -22.66 -13.57
C SER A 891 7.17 -21.18 -13.38
N SER A 892 8.04 -20.40 -12.73
CA SER A 892 7.87 -18.95 -12.52
C SER A 892 8.04 -18.10 -13.79
N GLU A 893 8.73 -18.63 -14.80
CA GLU A 893 8.91 -17.94 -16.10
C GLU A 893 7.83 -18.35 -17.13
N ILE A 894 7.09 -19.43 -16.86
CA ILE A 894 6.11 -19.99 -17.80
C ILE A 894 4.79 -19.19 -17.88
N GLU A 895 4.54 -18.26 -16.97
CA GLU A 895 3.47 -17.26 -17.16
C GLU A 895 3.70 -16.38 -18.40
N THR A 896 4.95 -16.23 -18.87
CA THR A 896 5.22 -15.58 -20.16
C THR A 896 5.00 -16.46 -21.39
N PHE A 897 4.93 -17.79 -21.24
CA PHE A 897 4.63 -18.71 -22.35
C PHE A 897 3.12 -18.91 -22.59
N LYS A 898 2.26 -18.42 -21.70
CA LYS A 898 0.80 -18.37 -21.92
C LYS A 898 0.34 -17.27 -22.90
N LYS A 899 1.26 -16.49 -23.49
CA LYS A 899 0.97 -15.51 -24.56
C LYS A 899 1.34 -15.98 -25.98
N VAL A 900 1.67 -17.25 -26.18
CA VAL A 900 1.86 -17.82 -27.52
C VAL A 900 0.75 -18.83 -27.78
N GLU A 901 -0.45 -18.31 -28.07
CA GLU A 901 -1.41 -18.99 -28.92
C GLU A 901 -0.86 -18.95 -30.35
N ASP A 902 0.03 -19.88 -30.69
CA ASP A 902 0.33 -20.30 -32.05
C ASP A 902 1.40 -21.40 -31.97
N LEU A 903 0.96 -22.67 -31.96
CA LEU A 903 1.62 -23.86 -32.51
C LEU A 903 0.89 -25.14 -32.03
N ALA A 904 -0.34 -25.32 -32.52
CA ALA A 904 -0.95 -26.60 -32.90
C ALA A 904 -2.26 -26.33 -33.65
#